data_AF-A0A350R0F1-F1
#
_entry.id   AF-A0A350R0F1-F1
#
_cell.length_a   1.000
_cell.length_b   1.000
_cell.length_c   1.000
_cell.angle_alpha   90.00
_cell.angle_beta   90.00
_cell.angle_gamma   90.00
#
_symmetry.space_group_name_H-M   'P 1'
#
loop_
_entity.id
_entity.type
_entity.pdbx_description
1 polymer ?
#
loop_
_entity_poly.entity_id
_entity_poly.type
_entity_poly.pdbx_seq_one_letter_code
_entity_poly.pdbx_strand_id
1 'polypeptide(L)'
;MNIQAILAVFKRDLASYFGSPSGYLFICAFLLASGLAAFWPKEFFDSNLANLDQLNKFLPHILLGFIPAITMSVWADERRQGTDELLLTLPGSDLDVVIGKYLGLVAIFTASLAVSLSANHLVLSQLGNPDFGLLFSTYVGYWFVGLAMLSIGMVASFLTGNLTVAFVLGVAFNAPIALLPDWEWAVSTNLLDFSRGIISFSGIAYFLTLTVAMLYLSSILIGRRHWSGGPDSRIRTCHYLVRVFSAVVIALCLTKLANNFDFIRIDATSEQLSSLSEGSLDLLDEIDSPVEIDAFVSPADAMPEQYVQTRINLLTALREIERESGNVSVDVHVITPEDNASATAEKYGIENQNGANPPLFVVEGGRPIPWQKDLYLGLFMKGKGGQQNIPFLYKGLPVEYEIMRSVTAVSGPKKKKKLGIFTTDAPLMGSPGMGMMGISMGGGTPPWEVITELRKQYDVQEVTGGDIKKGDYDALMVVQPSTLDNSKLGELLSAIKAGVPTAIFEDPLPLIQGGMTGTYDARRNNQQGGPGQPPPTPPEKGDLNRLWDLLGVHFNVKPKERLAAIRKEIDEISRIANYNLAPLRQQVPEIGSFLTAIGNLVQKGVEFDARLKANSTLSSSDWDSLKLTSLRTSIEKLDYSNPIRTSIEQQIISPAETRLNGLGKRILRDPYNPFPKIERSSENFPDEFVYVGGTEDSFDDGPVTSELQYCLFTCPGSLYDRGKANLTFKPLLRTRGGNLAGSTSIDDFWTGGIFGSPRRFNPERTLFPGNGNPEVLAA
;
A
#
# COMPACT_ATOMS: atom_id res chain seq x y z
N MET A 1 7.42 7.20 52.01
CA MET A 1 6.84 5.92 51.57
C MET A 1 7.68 4.80 52.12
N ASN A 2 7.09 3.86 52.86
CA ASN A 2 7.75 2.65 53.32
C ASN A 2 7.51 1.52 52.30
N ILE A 3 8.48 1.27 51.42
CA ILE A 3 8.36 0.27 50.32
C ILE A 3 8.11 -1.13 50.88
N GLN A 4 8.68 -1.47 52.04
CA GLN A 4 8.50 -2.79 52.65
C GLN A 4 7.05 -3.00 53.10
N ALA A 5 6.40 -1.96 53.64
CA ALA A 5 4.99 -2.01 54.03
C ALA A 5 4.08 -2.20 52.81
N ILE A 6 4.33 -1.44 51.73
CA ILE A 6 3.60 -1.56 50.46
C ILE A 6 3.69 -2.99 49.91
N LEU A 7 4.90 -3.54 49.81
CA LEU A 7 5.13 -4.88 49.28
C LEU A 7 4.53 -5.97 50.17
N ALA A 8 4.53 -5.79 51.49
CA ALA A 8 3.92 -6.75 52.41
C ALA A 8 2.39 -6.81 52.21
N VAL A 9 1.73 -5.65 52.15
CA VAL A 9 0.27 -5.57 51.89
C VAL A 9 -0.06 -6.13 50.50
N PHE A 10 0.70 -5.75 49.48
CA PHE A 10 0.54 -6.24 48.11
C PHE A 10 0.63 -7.77 48.04
N LYS A 11 1.70 -8.38 48.60
CA LYS A 11 1.90 -9.84 48.58
C LYS A 11 0.79 -10.57 49.32
N ARG A 12 0.38 -10.07 50.48
CA ARG A 12 -0.69 -10.65 51.29
C ARG A 12 -2.00 -10.69 50.50
N ASP A 13 -2.40 -9.55 49.93
CA ASP A 13 -3.68 -9.43 49.22
C ASP A 13 -3.63 -10.26 47.92
N LEU A 14 -2.54 -10.21 47.16
CA LEU A 14 -2.35 -11.04 45.97
C LEU A 14 -2.45 -12.54 46.28
N ALA A 15 -1.81 -13.00 47.36
CA ALA A 15 -1.88 -14.40 47.80
C ALA A 15 -3.30 -14.79 48.25
N SER A 16 -4.04 -13.87 48.88
CA SER A 16 -5.44 -14.10 49.27
C SER A 16 -6.36 -14.29 48.06
N TYR A 17 -6.17 -13.49 47.00
CA TYR A 17 -6.97 -13.59 45.78
C TYR A 17 -6.68 -14.87 44.99
N PHE A 18 -5.42 -15.26 44.81
CA PHE A 18 -5.06 -16.50 44.08
C PHE A 18 -5.13 -17.77 44.94
N GLY A 19 -5.18 -17.64 46.26
CA GLY A 19 -5.42 -18.74 47.19
C GLY A 19 -6.90 -19.13 47.32
N SER A 20 -7.81 -18.28 46.83
CA SER A 20 -9.26 -18.52 46.87
C SER A 20 -9.83 -18.76 45.46
N PRO A 21 -10.87 -19.61 45.29
CA PRO A 21 -11.50 -19.85 43.99
C PRO A 21 -12.12 -18.59 43.35
N SER A 22 -12.44 -17.57 44.15
CA SER A 22 -13.03 -16.32 43.67
C SER A 22 -12.14 -15.55 42.71
N GLY A 23 -10.81 -15.54 42.89
CA GLY A 23 -9.90 -14.84 41.97
C GLY A 23 -9.97 -15.38 40.54
N TYR A 24 -9.94 -16.71 40.40
CA TYR A 24 -10.06 -17.38 39.10
C TYR A 24 -11.45 -17.18 38.47
N LEU A 25 -12.51 -17.17 39.29
CA LEU A 25 -13.87 -16.92 38.81
C LEU A 25 -13.97 -15.56 38.12
N PHE A 26 -13.37 -14.52 38.69
CA PHE A 26 -13.36 -13.18 38.08
C PHE A 26 -12.61 -13.14 36.75
N ILE A 27 -11.43 -13.77 36.67
CA ILE A 27 -10.65 -13.87 35.42
C ILE A 27 -11.48 -14.58 34.34
N CYS A 28 -12.10 -15.72 34.66
CA CYS A 28 -12.93 -16.48 33.73
C CYS A 28 -14.18 -15.68 33.30
N ALA A 29 -14.83 -14.97 34.22
CA ALA A 29 -15.99 -14.15 33.90
C ALA A 29 -15.62 -12.97 32.98
N PHE A 30 -14.48 -12.31 33.22
CA PHE A 30 -13.97 -11.26 32.33
C PHE A 30 -13.62 -11.80 30.94
N LEU A 31 -12.96 -12.96 30.88
CA LEU A 31 -12.61 -13.61 29.62
C LEU A 31 -13.87 -14.00 28.82
N LEU A 32 -14.89 -14.56 29.49
CA LEU A 32 -16.16 -14.91 28.86
C LEU A 32 -16.87 -13.66 28.33
N ALA A 33 -16.99 -12.61 29.15
CA ALA A 33 -17.67 -11.38 28.76
C ALA A 33 -16.95 -10.66 27.60
N SER A 34 -15.62 -10.58 27.64
CA SER A 34 -14.82 -9.97 26.56
C SER A 34 -14.86 -10.79 25.27
N GLY A 35 -14.76 -12.12 25.36
CA GLY A 35 -14.89 -13.00 24.19
C GLY A 35 -16.26 -12.93 23.54
N LEU A 36 -17.34 -12.93 24.33
CA LEU A 36 -18.70 -12.74 23.83
C LEU A 36 -18.86 -11.36 23.17
N ALA A 37 -18.38 -10.29 23.81
CA ALA A 37 -18.50 -8.95 23.24
C ALA A 37 -17.70 -8.76 21.95
N ALA A 38 -16.56 -9.44 21.80
CA ALA A 38 -15.73 -9.37 20.60
C ALA A 38 -16.35 -10.15 19.43
N PHE A 39 -16.84 -11.38 19.66
CA PHE A 39 -17.14 -12.32 18.57
C PHE A 39 -18.63 -12.67 18.41
N TRP A 40 -19.49 -12.32 19.37
CA TRP A 40 -20.93 -12.58 19.27
C TRP A 40 -21.69 -11.64 18.32
N PRO A 41 -21.36 -10.33 18.24
CA PRO A 41 -22.04 -9.42 17.31
C PRO A 41 -21.78 -9.83 15.86
N LYS A 42 -22.81 -9.74 15.00
CA LYS A 42 -22.70 -10.13 13.57
C LYS A 42 -21.75 -9.22 12.82
N GLU A 43 -21.67 -7.97 13.26
CA GLU A 43 -20.83 -6.90 12.73
C GLU A 43 -19.35 -7.29 12.67
N PHE A 44 -18.88 -8.19 13.55
CA PHE A 44 -17.51 -8.70 13.48
C PHE A 44 -17.27 -9.47 12.17
N PHE A 45 -18.17 -10.39 11.82
CA PHE A 45 -18.06 -11.18 10.60
C PHE A 45 -18.40 -10.37 9.35
N ASP A 46 -19.35 -9.44 9.45
CA ASP A 46 -19.73 -8.55 8.35
C ASP A 46 -18.59 -7.57 8.02
N SER A 47 -17.83 -7.08 9.00
CA SER A 47 -16.72 -6.16 8.70
C SER A 47 -15.56 -6.83 7.93
N ASN A 48 -15.43 -8.16 8.00
CA ASN A 48 -14.33 -8.95 7.46
C ASN A 48 -12.93 -8.41 7.81
N LEU A 49 -12.82 -7.76 8.97
CA LEU A 49 -11.57 -7.23 9.54
C LEU A 49 -11.24 -7.97 10.83
N ALA A 50 -9.97 -8.37 10.98
CA ALA A 50 -9.48 -9.05 12.18
C ALA A 50 -9.13 -8.04 13.30
N ASN A 51 -10.09 -7.19 13.68
CA ASN A 51 -9.92 -6.13 14.69
C ASN A 51 -10.80 -6.35 15.94
N LEU A 52 -10.80 -5.40 16.88
CA LEU A 52 -11.50 -5.49 18.17
C LEU A 52 -12.53 -4.36 18.37
N ASP A 53 -13.08 -3.81 17.28
CA ASP A 53 -13.98 -2.65 17.32
C ASP A 53 -15.25 -2.91 18.14
N GLN A 54 -15.81 -4.11 18.03
CA GLN A 54 -16.98 -4.52 18.80
C GLN A 54 -16.65 -4.57 20.29
N LEU A 55 -15.47 -5.11 20.65
CA LEU A 55 -15.00 -5.12 22.03
C LEU A 55 -14.80 -3.70 22.56
N ASN A 56 -14.20 -2.79 21.77
CA ASN A 56 -13.99 -1.39 22.15
C ASN A 56 -15.32 -0.71 22.57
N LYS A 57 -16.40 -0.98 21.85
CA LYS A 57 -17.74 -0.44 22.14
C LYS A 57 -18.32 -0.98 23.45
N PHE A 58 -18.18 -2.27 23.71
CA PHE A 58 -18.77 -2.93 24.87
C PHE A 58 -17.87 -2.91 26.12
N LEU A 59 -16.57 -2.67 25.98
CA LEU A 59 -15.64 -2.77 27.10
C LEU A 59 -15.97 -1.83 28.27
N PRO A 60 -16.31 -0.54 28.08
CA PRO A 60 -16.67 0.33 29.20
C PRO A 60 -17.83 -0.25 30.03
N HIS A 61 -18.77 -0.93 29.39
CA HIS A 61 -19.91 -1.59 30.02
C HIS A 61 -19.49 -2.86 30.79
N ILE A 62 -18.57 -3.65 30.23
CA ILE A 62 -18.00 -4.83 30.90
C ILE A 62 -17.24 -4.38 32.17
N LEU A 63 -16.41 -3.34 32.06
CA LEU A 63 -15.65 -2.80 33.18
C LEU A 63 -16.55 -2.21 34.27
N LEU A 64 -17.70 -1.63 33.91
CA LEU A 64 -18.68 -1.11 34.85
C LEU A 64 -19.26 -2.20 35.78
N GLY A 65 -19.33 -3.45 35.32
CA GLY A 65 -19.67 -4.59 36.19
C GLY A 65 -18.45 -5.23 36.86
N PHE A 66 -17.37 -5.42 36.10
CA PHE A 66 -16.18 -6.14 36.56
C PHE A 66 -15.41 -5.41 37.65
N ILE A 67 -15.19 -4.10 37.48
CA ILE A 67 -14.38 -3.30 38.40
C ILE A 67 -15.02 -3.21 39.79
N PRO A 68 -16.33 -2.91 39.95
CA PRO A 68 -16.97 -2.94 41.25
C PRO A 68 -16.95 -4.34 41.90
N ALA A 69 -17.03 -5.40 41.10
CA ALA A 69 -17.00 -6.77 41.62
C ALA A 69 -15.65 -7.14 42.27
N ILE A 70 -14.52 -6.71 41.69
CA ILE A 70 -13.20 -6.96 42.27
C ILE A 70 -12.83 -5.96 43.38
N THR A 71 -13.38 -4.75 43.34
CA THR A 71 -13.08 -3.70 44.33
C THR A 71 -13.98 -3.71 45.56
N MET A 72 -15.18 -4.30 45.50
CA MET A 72 -16.16 -4.23 46.60
C MET A 72 -15.63 -4.77 47.93
N SER A 73 -14.80 -5.83 47.92
CA SER A 73 -14.29 -6.48 49.14
C SER A 73 -13.08 -5.79 49.77
N VAL A 74 -12.40 -4.90 49.05
CA VAL A 74 -11.08 -4.37 49.41
C VAL A 74 -11.06 -3.69 50.78
N TRP A 75 -12.08 -2.86 51.05
CA TRP A 75 -12.25 -2.17 52.33
C TRP A 75 -13.49 -2.65 53.09
N ALA A 76 -14.57 -2.96 52.37
CA ALA A 76 -15.82 -3.37 53.01
C ALA A 76 -15.67 -4.68 53.79
N ASP A 77 -14.88 -5.64 53.28
CA ASP A 77 -14.72 -6.93 53.96
C ASP A 77 -13.79 -6.83 55.18
N GLU A 78 -12.73 -6.02 55.10
CA GLU A 78 -11.83 -5.75 56.24
C GLU A 78 -12.59 -5.08 57.39
N ARG A 79 -13.49 -4.14 57.08
CA ARG A 79 -14.36 -3.52 58.09
C ARG A 79 -15.40 -4.46 58.64
N ARG A 80 -15.96 -5.34 57.79
CA ARG A 80 -16.91 -6.37 58.21
C ARG A 80 -16.27 -7.36 59.18
N GLN A 81 -14.99 -7.67 58.97
CA GLN A 81 -14.21 -8.60 59.78
C GLN A 81 -13.51 -7.95 60.98
N GLY A 82 -13.48 -6.60 61.06
CA GLY A 82 -12.80 -5.85 62.12
C GLY A 82 -11.27 -5.90 62.03
N THR A 83 -10.72 -6.29 60.88
CA THR A 83 -9.28 -6.38 60.63
C THR A 83 -8.67 -5.06 60.17
N ASP A 84 -9.50 -4.03 59.95
CA ASP A 84 -9.09 -2.68 59.62
C ASP A 84 -8.23 -2.04 60.72
N GLU A 85 -8.49 -2.37 62.00
CA GLU A 85 -7.70 -1.87 63.14
C GLU A 85 -6.26 -2.42 63.13
N LEU A 86 -6.08 -3.69 62.75
CA LEU A 86 -4.76 -4.34 62.65
C LEU A 86 -3.91 -3.70 61.55
N LEU A 87 -4.52 -3.39 60.41
CA LEU A 87 -3.86 -2.71 59.29
C LEU A 87 -3.33 -1.32 59.68
N LEU A 88 -4.03 -0.61 60.56
CA LEU A 88 -3.66 0.74 61.02
C LEU A 88 -2.57 0.72 62.11
N THR A 89 -2.32 -0.43 62.74
CA THR A 89 -1.21 -0.59 63.69
C THR A 89 0.12 -0.93 63.02
N LEU A 90 0.11 -1.17 61.70
CA LEU A 90 1.33 -1.43 60.94
C LEU A 90 2.23 -0.18 60.89
N PRO A 91 3.58 -0.33 60.96
CA PRO A 91 4.52 0.78 60.84
C PRO A 91 4.61 1.27 59.38
N GLY A 92 3.61 2.04 58.94
CA GLY A 92 3.50 2.62 57.60
C GLY A 92 2.52 3.79 57.57
N SER A 93 2.60 4.62 56.54
CA SER A 93 1.62 5.70 56.33
C SER A 93 0.32 5.16 55.72
N ASP A 94 -0.81 5.83 55.94
CA ASP A 94 -2.11 5.47 55.34
C ASP A 94 -2.02 5.30 53.80
N LEU A 95 -1.17 6.12 53.17
CA LEU A 95 -0.92 6.10 51.73
C LEU A 95 -0.17 4.81 51.29
N ASP A 96 0.76 4.30 52.12
CA ASP A 96 1.48 3.05 51.84
C ASP A 96 0.50 1.86 51.80
N VAL A 97 -0.50 1.83 52.69
CA VAL A 97 -1.53 0.77 52.72
C VAL A 97 -2.45 0.86 51.49
N VAL A 98 -2.89 2.07 51.12
CA VAL A 98 -3.71 2.30 49.92
C VAL A 98 -3.00 1.83 48.66
N ILE A 99 -1.73 2.23 48.47
CA ILE A 99 -0.94 1.82 47.30
C ILE A 99 -0.78 0.30 47.29
N GLY A 100 -0.46 -0.32 48.43
CA GLY A 100 -0.30 -1.78 48.51
C GLY A 100 -1.57 -2.53 48.07
N LYS A 101 -2.75 -2.12 48.55
CA LYS A 101 -4.04 -2.71 48.17
C LYS A 101 -4.38 -2.43 46.71
N TYR A 102 -4.12 -1.21 46.23
CA TYR A 102 -4.37 -0.82 44.85
C TYR A 102 -3.53 -1.66 43.87
N LEU A 103 -2.23 -1.82 44.14
CA LEU A 103 -1.35 -2.67 43.32
C LEU A 103 -1.82 -4.12 43.26
N GLY A 104 -2.43 -4.64 44.33
CA GLY A 104 -3.03 -5.98 44.35
C GLY A 104 -4.17 -6.12 43.34
N LEU A 105 -5.06 -5.13 43.31
CA LEU A 105 -6.16 -5.06 42.33
C LEU A 105 -5.63 -4.89 40.90
N VAL A 106 -4.65 -4.01 40.71
CA VAL A 106 -4.00 -3.79 39.41
C VAL A 106 -3.38 -5.08 38.90
N ALA A 107 -2.72 -5.87 39.75
CA ALA A 107 -2.14 -7.14 39.34
C ALA A 107 -3.18 -8.15 38.85
N ILE A 108 -4.33 -8.26 39.53
CA ILE A 108 -5.43 -9.16 39.13
C ILE A 108 -6.07 -8.69 37.82
N PHE A 109 -6.29 -7.38 37.70
CA PHE A 109 -6.81 -6.77 36.48
C PHE A 109 -5.86 -6.98 35.30
N THR A 110 -4.56 -6.76 35.52
CA THR A 110 -3.51 -6.98 34.52
C THR A 110 -3.42 -8.43 34.11
N ALA A 111 -3.51 -9.38 35.05
CA ALA A 111 -3.56 -10.81 34.73
C ALA A 111 -4.79 -11.16 33.89
N SER A 112 -5.95 -10.60 34.21
CA SER A 112 -7.18 -10.79 33.44
C SER A 112 -7.05 -10.26 32.01
N LEU A 113 -6.47 -9.06 31.84
CA LEU A 113 -6.20 -8.46 30.54
C LEU A 113 -5.15 -9.24 29.74
N ALA A 114 -4.07 -9.72 30.38
CA ALA A 114 -3.02 -10.47 29.70
C ALA A 114 -3.53 -11.81 29.15
N VAL A 115 -4.40 -12.49 29.90
CA VAL A 115 -5.07 -13.72 29.44
C VAL A 115 -6.05 -13.41 28.31
N SER A 116 -6.82 -12.33 28.42
CA SER A 116 -7.74 -11.87 27.36
C SER A 116 -7.01 -11.49 26.06
N LEU A 117 -5.89 -10.76 26.17
CA LEU A 117 -5.00 -10.40 25.06
C LEU A 117 -4.50 -11.66 24.33
N SER A 118 -3.96 -12.61 25.09
CA SER A 118 -3.43 -13.86 24.54
C SER A 118 -4.52 -14.68 23.85
N ALA A 119 -5.70 -14.80 24.47
CA ALA A 119 -6.82 -15.55 23.89
C ALA A 119 -7.36 -14.89 22.62
N ASN A 120 -7.57 -13.57 22.63
CA ASN A 120 -8.09 -12.84 21.47
C ASN A 120 -7.09 -12.81 20.31
N HIS A 121 -5.79 -12.65 20.59
CA HIS A 121 -4.75 -12.77 19.57
C HIS A 121 -4.73 -14.17 18.94
N LEU A 122 -4.81 -15.23 19.75
CA LEU A 122 -4.85 -16.60 19.23
C LEU A 122 -6.07 -16.84 18.33
N VAL A 123 -7.26 -16.41 18.74
CA VAL A 123 -8.48 -16.56 17.94
C VAL A 123 -8.38 -15.76 16.64
N LEU A 124 -7.95 -14.50 16.69
CA LEU A 124 -7.82 -13.65 15.51
C LEU A 124 -6.76 -14.16 14.53
N SER A 125 -5.63 -14.69 15.03
CA SER A 125 -4.58 -15.27 14.18
C SER A 125 -5.02 -16.54 13.43
N GLN A 126 -6.06 -17.23 13.93
CA GLN A 126 -6.65 -18.38 13.22
C GLN A 126 -7.67 -17.94 12.16
N LEU A 127 -8.33 -16.80 12.36
CA LEU A 127 -9.35 -16.26 11.47
C LEU A 127 -8.77 -15.38 10.34
N GLY A 128 -7.65 -14.69 10.60
CA GLY A 128 -7.03 -13.75 9.67
C GLY A 128 -5.62 -13.34 10.08
N ASN A 129 -5.14 -12.21 9.56
CA ASN A 129 -3.83 -11.63 9.89
C ASN A 129 -4.03 -10.35 10.72
N PRO A 130 -4.23 -10.46 12.06
CA PRO A 130 -4.47 -9.29 12.90
C PRO A 130 -3.19 -8.45 13.07
N ASP A 131 -3.33 -7.13 13.00
CA ASP A 131 -2.25 -6.22 13.37
C ASP A 131 -2.01 -6.32 14.89
N PHE A 132 -0.85 -6.88 15.27
CA PHE A 132 -0.47 -7.03 16.67
C PHE A 132 -0.25 -5.68 17.36
N GLY A 133 0.26 -4.69 16.62
CA GLY A 133 0.48 -3.34 17.11
C GLY A 133 -0.81 -2.62 17.49
N LEU A 134 -1.81 -2.69 16.60
CA LEU A 134 -3.17 -2.21 16.86
C LEU A 134 -3.78 -2.87 18.11
N LEU A 135 -3.68 -4.20 18.18
CA LEU A 135 -4.21 -4.99 19.28
C LEU A 135 -3.48 -4.66 20.60
N PHE A 136 -2.15 -4.54 20.58
CA PHE A 136 -1.37 -4.17 21.77
C PHE A 136 -1.73 -2.78 22.29
N SER A 137 -1.76 -1.77 21.42
CA SER A 137 -2.14 -0.39 21.79
C SER A 137 -3.55 -0.34 22.40
N THR A 138 -4.49 -1.05 21.80
CA THR A 138 -5.87 -1.14 22.31
C THR A 138 -5.92 -1.66 23.74
N TYR A 139 -5.16 -2.73 24.04
CA TYR A 139 -5.09 -3.29 25.39
C TYR A 139 -4.31 -2.42 26.38
N VAL A 140 -3.32 -1.66 25.92
CA VAL A 140 -2.67 -0.62 26.74
C VAL A 140 -3.71 0.44 27.14
N GLY A 141 -4.57 0.86 26.20
CA GLY A 141 -5.72 1.71 26.50
C GLY A 141 -6.63 1.09 27.56
N TYR A 142 -7.05 -0.16 27.37
CA TYR A 142 -7.89 -0.89 28.34
C TYR A 142 -7.25 -0.97 29.73
N TRP A 143 -5.93 -1.12 29.80
CA TRP A 143 -5.19 -1.14 31.04
C TRP A 143 -5.33 0.19 31.78
N PHE A 144 -5.09 1.33 31.11
CA PHE A 144 -5.24 2.66 31.69
C PHE A 144 -6.68 2.98 32.12
N VAL A 145 -7.68 2.59 31.30
CA VAL A 145 -9.10 2.71 31.68
C VAL A 145 -9.36 1.99 33.00
N GLY A 146 -8.91 0.73 33.11
CA GLY A 146 -9.09 -0.05 34.32
C GLY A 146 -8.36 0.51 35.52
N LEU A 147 -7.14 1.06 35.37
CA LEU A 147 -6.42 1.74 36.46
C LEU A 147 -7.25 2.87 37.08
N ALA A 148 -7.85 3.70 36.23
CA ALA A 148 -8.70 4.81 36.66
C ALA A 148 -9.96 4.29 37.36
N MET A 149 -10.69 3.36 36.73
CA MET A 149 -11.93 2.82 37.29
C MET A 149 -11.71 2.06 38.60
N LEU A 150 -10.59 1.33 38.74
CA LEU A 150 -10.19 0.63 39.98
C LEU A 150 -10.04 1.61 41.15
N SER A 151 -9.41 2.76 40.90
CA SER A 151 -9.21 3.78 41.93
C SER A 151 -10.53 4.37 42.42
N ILE A 152 -11.50 4.56 41.51
CA ILE A 152 -12.87 5.01 41.84
C ILE A 152 -13.61 3.92 42.62
N GLY A 153 -13.53 2.66 42.18
CA GLY A 153 -14.14 1.53 42.89
C GLY A 153 -13.61 1.36 44.31
N MET A 154 -12.31 1.62 44.52
CA MET A 154 -11.69 1.58 45.84
C MET A 154 -12.27 2.65 46.79
N VAL A 155 -12.51 3.87 46.30
CA VAL A 155 -13.20 4.92 47.06
C VAL A 155 -14.60 4.47 47.47
N ALA A 156 -15.34 3.85 46.55
CA ALA A 156 -16.70 3.36 46.82
C ALA A 156 -16.74 2.25 47.90
N SER A 157 -15.82 1.29 47.85
CA SER A 157 -15.69 0.24 48.87
C SER A 157 -15.42 0.82 50.26
N PHE A 158 -14.70 1.95 50.33
CA PHE A 158 -14.42 2.62 51.60
C PHE A 158 -15.64 3.34 52.20
N LEU A 159 -16.75 3.56 51.49
CA LEU A 159 -17.90 4.27 52.05
C LEU A 159 -18.85 3.38 52.87
N THR A 160 -18.65 2.07 52.86
CA THR A 160 -19.56 1.10 53.49
C THR A 160 -18.81 -0.11 54.06
N GLY A 161 -19.46 -0.84 54.97
CA GLY A 161 -18.99 -2.15 55.47
C GLY A 161 -19.74 -3.34 54.84
N ASN A 162 -20.70 -3.08 53.95
CA ASN A 162 -21.50 -4.11 53.28
C ASN A 162 -21.04 -4.27 51.83
N LEU A 163 -20.65 -5.49 51.44
CA LEU A 163 -20.15 -5.81 50.09
C LEU A 163 -21.15 -5.42 48.99
N THR A 164 -22.44 -5.68 49.19
CA THR A 164 -23.48 -5.37 48.21
C THR A 164 -23.59 -3.86 47.98
N VAL A 165 -23.56 -3.08 49.06
CA VAL A 165 -23.60 -1.62 48.96
C VAL A 165 -22.32 -1.08 48.32
N ALA A 166 -21.16 -1.69 48.60
CA ALA A 166 -19.88 -1.32 48.00
C ALA A 166 -19.90 -1.53 46.49
N PHE A 167 -20.47 -2.65 46.03
CA PHE A 167 -20.66 -2.93 44.61
C PHE A 167 -21.55 -1.87 43.94
N VAL A 168 -22.73 -1.58 44.50
CA VAL A 168 -23.68 -0.61 43.92
C VAL A 168 -23.07 0.79 43.85
N LEU A 169 -22.36 1.23 44.89
CA LEU A 169 -21.67 2.52 44.89
C LEU A 169 -20.52 2.54 43.87
N GLY A 170 -19.79 1.43 43.72
CA GLY A 170 -18.73 1.30 42.72
C GLY A 170 -19.25 1.45 41.30
N VAL A 171 -20.39 0.83 40.99
CA VAL A 171 -21.09 1.00 39.70
C VAL A 171 -21.52 2.45 39.52
N ALA A 172 -22.20 3.01 40.53
CA ALA A 172 -22.75 4.37 40.45
C ALA A 172 -21.67 5.44 40.25
N PHE A 173 -20.49 5.30 40.86
CA PHE A 173 -19.39 6.26 40.71
C PHE A 173 -18.66 6.13 39.36
N ASN A 174 -18.60 4.93 38.79
CA ASN A 174 -17.97 4.72 37.48
C ASN A 174 -18.92 5.03 36.30
N ALA A 175 -20.24 4.98 36.51
CA ALA A 175 -21.25 5.15 35.47
C ALA A 175 -21.14 6.45 34.65
N PRO A 176 -20.90 7.64 35.23
CA PRO A 176 -20.81 8.87 34.44
C PRO A 176 -19.68 8.86 33.41
N ILE A 177 -18.54 8.25 33.75
CA ILE A 177 -17.35 8.22 32.88
C ILE A 177 -17.49 7.10 31.83
N ALA A 178 -18.20 6.02 32.16
CA ALA A 178 -18.37 4.86 31.28
C ALA A 178 -19.58 4.95 30.32
N LEU A 179 -20.66 5.64 30.69
CA LEU A 179 -21.94 5.60 29.94
C LEU A 179 -22.27 6.85 29.13
N LEU A 180 -21.66 8.01 29.41
CA LEU A 180 -21.97 9.25 28.69
C LEU A 180 -21.20 9.29 27.35
N PRO A 181 -21.86 9.07 26.19
CA PRO A 181 -21.22 9.28 24.90
C PRO A 181 -21.00 10.78 24.69
N ASP A 182 -19.97 11.15 23.93
CA ASP A 182 -19.72 12.54 23.48
C ASP A 182 -19.37 13.56 24.57
N TRP A 183 -19.10 13.10 25.80
CA TRP A 183 -18.50 13.95 26.82
C TRP A 183 -16.98 13.95 26.67
N GLU A 184 -16.34 15.12 26.74
CA GLU A 184 -14.87 15.25 26.66
C GLU A 184 -14.13 14.37 27.70
N TRP A 185 -14.80 14.09 28.82
CA TRP A 185 -14.27 13.31 29.95
C TRP A 185 -14.70 11.84 29.92
N ALA A 186 -15.41 11.41 28.87
CA ALA A 186 -15.82 10.02 28.74
C ALA A 186 -14.63 9.10 28.48
N VAL A 187 -14.73 7.85 28.96
CA VAL A 187 -13.76 6.80 28.64
C VAL A 187 -13.71 6.56 27.13
N SER A 188 -14.87 6.54 26.46
CA SER A 188 -14.98 6.24 25.02
C SER A 188 -14.18 7.22 24.16
N THR A 189 -14.21 8.50 24.48
CA THR A 189 -13.47 9.56 23.76
C THR A 189 -11.96 9.38 23.92
N ASN A 190 -11.49 9.17 25.16
CA ASN A 190 -10.06 9.08 25.47
C ASN A 190 -9.46 7.69 25.14
N LEU A 191 -10.31 6.67 24.96
CA LEU A 191 -9.91 5.33 24.52
C LEU A 191 -9.74 5.25 22.99
N LEU A 192 -10.33 6.19 22.25
CA LEU A 192 -10.41 6.14 20.80
C LEU A 192 -9.03 6.13 20.13
N ASP A 193 -8.08 6.94 20.63
CA ASP A 193 -6.69 6.94 20.13
C ASP A 193 -6.03 5.55 20.25
N PHE A 194 -6.12 4.94 21.43
CA PHE A 194 -5.57 3.61 21.69
C PHE A 194 -6.23 2.55 20.81
N SER A 195 -7.54 2.64 20.61
CA SER A 195 -8.33 1.72 19.78
C SER A 195 -7.95 1.75 18.30
N ARG A 196 -7.32 2.84 17.84
CA ARG A 196 -6.79 3.01 16.48
C ARG A 196 -5.31 2.64 16.33
N GLY A 197 -4.66 2.23 17.42
CA GLY A 197 -3.24 1.90 17.41
C GLY A 197 -2.32 3.04 17.84
N ILE A 198 -2.88 4.20 18.21
CA ILE A 198 -2.09 5.36 18.64
C ILE A 198 -1.95 5.36 20.16
N ILE A 199 -0.71 5.33 20.64
CA ILE A 199 -0.41 5.57 22.07
C ILE A 199 -0.17 7.07 22.23
N SER A 200 -1.20 7.80 22.68
CA SER A 200 -1.12 9.24 22.92
C SER A 200 -0.75 9.59 24.37
N PHE A 201 0.11 10.58 24.55
CA PHE A 201 0.49 11.08 25.87
C PHE A 201 -0.71 11.68 26.61
N SER A 202 -1.60 12.37 25.88
CA SER A 202 -2.79 12.95 26.49
C SER A 202 -3.73 11.90 27.09
N GLY A 203 -3.99 10.82 26.35
CA GLY A 203 -4.82 9.71 26.84
C GLY A 203 -4.22 9.08 28.11
N ILE A 204 -2.90 8.87 28.13
CA ILE A 204 -2.19 8.38 29.33
C ILE A 204 -2.35 9.36 30.49
N ALA A 205 -2.07 10.65 30.27
CA ALA A 205 -2.13 11.68 31.29
C ALA A 205 -3.54 11.81 31.90
N TYR A 206 -4.59 11.70 31.07
CA TYR A 206 -5.98 11.70 31.53
C TYR A 206 -6.25 10.59 32.55
N PHE A 207 -5.98 9.34 32.20
CA PHE A 207 -6.25 8.21 33.09
C PHE A 207 -5.36 8.20 34.34
N LEU A 208 -4.09 8.62 34.21
CA LEU A 208 -3.14 8.66 35.33
C LEU A 208 -3.49 9.75 36.34
N THR A 209 -3.84 10.96 35.88
CA THR A 209 -4.24 12.06 36.76
C THR A 209 -5.51 11.72 37.55
N LEU A 210 -6.50 11.11 36.89
CA LEU A 210 -7.71 10.61 37.53
C LEU A 210 -7.39 9.54 38.59
N THR A 211 -6.51 8.60 38.25
CA THR A 211 -6.06 7.55 39.19
C THR A 211 -5.42 8.15 40.43
N VAL A 212 -4.46 9.06 40.26
CA VAL A 212 -3.75 9.72 41.37
C VAL A 212 -4.71 10.52 42.25
N ALA A 213 -5.65 11.25 41.65
CA ALA A 213 -6.65 12.03 42.38
C ALA A 213 -7.54 11.14 43.27
N MET A 214 -7.99 9.99 42.76
CA MET A 214 -8.85 9.06 43.50
C MET A 214 -8.10 8.26 44.56
N LEU A 215 -6.83 7.90 44.33
CA LEU A 215 -5.98 7.31 45.36
C LEU A 215 -5.67 8.29 46.49
N TYR A 216 -5.45 9.56 46.16
CA TYR A 216 -5.30 10.62 47.16
C TYR A 216 -6.57 10.80 47.99
N LEU A 217 -7.74 10.79 47.34
CA LEU A 217 -9.04 10.81 48.03
C LEU A 217 -9.20 9.60 48.96
N SER A 218 -8.85 8.40 48.50
CA SER A 218 -8.88 7.17 49.32
C SER A 218 -8.00 7.29 50.57
N SER A 219 -6.79 7.86 50.43
CA SER A 219 -5.88 8.10 51.56
C SER A 219 -6.47 9.09 52.58
N ILE A 220 -7.09 10.18 52.11
CA ILE A 220 -7.76 11.15 53.01
C ILE A 220 -8.92 10.50 53.76
N LEU A 221 -9.70 9.66 53.08
CA LEU A 221 -10.84 8.98 53.67
C LEU A 221 -10.42 8.01 54.79
N ILE A 222 -9.31 7.28 54.63
CA ILE A 222 -8.71 6.45 55.69
C ILE A 222 -8.25 7.33 56.85
N GLY A 223 -7.52 8.40 56.54
CA GLY A 223 -7.02 9.33 57.53
C GLY A 223 -8.13 10.00 58.36
N ARG A 224 -9.39 10.05 57.87
CA ARG A 224 -10.53 10.68 58.55
C ARG A 224 -10.71 10.24 60.00
N ARG A 225 -10.44 8.97 60.29
CA ARG A 225 -10.57 8.39 61.65
C ARG A 225 -9.57 9.01 62.65
N HIS A 226 -8.43 9.52 62.20
CA HIS A 226 -7.40 10.14 63.04
C HIS A 226 -7.74 11.58 63.46
N TRP A 227 -8.56 12.31 62.69
CA TRP A 227 -8.81 13.73 62.92
C TRP A 227 -10.28 14.09 63.20
N SER A 228 -11.22 13.17 63.03
CA SER A 228 -12.64 13.44 63.28
C SER A 228 -13.00 13.61 64.76
N GLY A 229 -12.21 13.06 65.69
CA GLY A 229 -12.48 13.06 67.13
C GLY A 229 -11.83 14.17 67.97
N GLY A 230 -11.00 15.04 67.36
CA GLY A 230 -10.26 16.09 68.09
C GLY A 230 -11.00 17.44 68.17
N PRO A 231 -10.58 18.36 69.06
CA PRO A 231 -11.17 19.70 69.21
C PRO A 231 -11.11 20.54 67.92
N ASP A 232 -10.11 20.31 67.06
CA ASP A 232 -9.96 20.99 65.75
C ASP A 232 -10.68 20.28 64.58
N SER A 233 -11.57 19.31 64.86
CA SER A 233 -12.19 18.44 63.85
C SER A 233 -12.85 19.21 62.69
N ARG A 234 -13.55 20.31 62.98
CA ARG A 234 -14.20 21.14 61.94
C ARG A 234 -13.20 21.85 61.02
N ILE A 235 -12.09 22.35 61.57
CA ILE A 235 -11.04 23.04 60.81
C ILE A 235 -10.29 22.04 59.93
N ARG A 236 -9.96 20.86 60.48
CA ARG A 236 -9.30 19.78 59.73
C ARG A 236 -10.20 19.26 58.61
N THR A 237 -11.50 19.07 58.86
CA THR A 237 -12.47 18.72 57.80
C THR A 237 -12.45 19.72 56.66
N CYS A 238 -12.53 21.02 56.96
CA CYS A 238 -12.53 22.07 55.95
C CYS A 238 -11.23 22.06 55.13
N HIS A 239 -10.08 21.93 55.79
CA HIS A 239 -8.79 21.86 55.12
C HIS A 239 -8.63 20.63 54.21
N TYR A 240 -9.09 19.44 54.63
CA TYR A 240 -9.08 18.26 53.76
C TYR A 240 -10.06 18.39 52.59
N LEU A 241 -11.23 19.00 52.79
CA LEU A 241 -12.17 19.29 51.68
C LEU A 241 -11.56 20.24 50.65
N VAL A 242 -10.88 21.31 51.10
CA VAL A 242 -10.17 22.24 50.21
C VAL A 242 -9.05 21.53 49.45
N ARG A 243 -8.31 20.61 50.10
CA ARG A 243 -7.28 19.80 49.43
C ARG A 243 -7.85 18.86 48.38
N VAL A 244 -8.97 18.19 48.65
CA VAL A 244 -9.66 17.34 47.67
C VAL A 244 -10.12 18.18 46.49
N PHE A 245 -10.77 19.32 46.74
CA PHE A 245 -11.21 20.21 45.67
C PHE A 245 -10.03 20.72 44.82
N SER A 246 -8.93 21.14 45.46
CA SER A 246 -7.72 21.59 44.77
C SER A 246 -7.08 20.47 43.95
N ALA A 247 -7.03 19.24 44.47
CA ALA A 247 -6.51 18.09 43.75
C ALA A 247 -7.34 17.75 42.51
N VAL A 248 -8.68 17.85 42.61
CA VAL A 248 -9.57 17.72 41.47
C VAL A 248 -9.28 18.82 40.44
N VAL A 249 -9.24 20.08 40.83
CA VAL A 249 -8.93 21.20 39.91
C VAL A 249 -7.58 21.03 39.21
N ILE A 250 -6.54 20.59 39.95
CA ILE A 250 -5.22 20.30 39.39
C ILE A 250 -5.29 19.18 38.36
N ALA A 251 -6.00 18.08 38.67
CA ALA A 251 -6.19 16.98 37.72
C ALA A 251 -6.91 17.46 36.45
N LEU A 252 -7.98 18.25 36.58
CA LEU A 252 -8.70 18.80 35.42
C LEU A 252 -7.79 19.71 34.56
N CYS A 253 -6.98 20.56 35.20
CA CYS A 253 -6.05 21.46 34.51
C CYS A 253 -4.93 20.70 33.80
N LEU A 254 -4.36 19.68 34.46
CA LEU A 254 -3.32 18.83 33.86
C LEU A 254 -3.84 18.07 32.64
N THR A 255 -5.08 17.56 32.68
CA THR A 255 -5.73 16.92 31.54
C THR A 255 -5.90 17.90 30.37
N LYS A 256 -6.41 19.11 30.62
CA LYS A 256 -6.56 20.13 29.56
C LYS A 256 -5.20 20.55 28.98
N LEU A 257 -4.18 20.66 29.82
CA LEU A 257 -2.81 20.95 29.37
C LEU A 257 -2.27 19.81 28.50
N ALA A 258 -2.44 18.56 28.92
CA ALA A 258 -1.98 17.39 28.16
C ALA A 258 -2.69 17.26 26.80
N ASN A 259 -3.98 17.58 26.72
CA ASN A 259 -4.74 17.59 25.47
C ASN A 259 -4.19 18.65 24.48
N ASN A 260 -3.80 19.82 24.97
CA ASN A 260 -3.30 20.89 24.12
C ASN A 260 -1.83 20.69 23.69
N PHE A 261 -1.08 19.90 24.45
CA PHE A 261 0.37 19.70 24.30
C PHE A 261 0.71 18.21 24.16
N ASP A 262 -0.02 17.52 23.29
CA ASP A 262 0.15 16.08 23.08
C ASP A 262 1.35 15.82 22.14
N PHE A 263 2.55 16.05 22.68
CA PHE A 263 3.84 16.01 21.97
C PHE A 263 4.32 14.61 21.58
N ILE A 264 3.78 13.56 22.20
CA ILE A 264 4.23 12.18 21.99
C ILE A 264 3.03 11.34 21.57
N ARG A 265 2.98 11.03 20.28
CA ARG A 265 2.09 10.03 19.69
C ARG A 265 2.92 8.99 18.98
N ILE A 266 2.72 7.73 19.37
CA ILE A 266 3.38 6.60 18.73
C ILE A 266 2.29 5.80 18.04
N ASP A 267 2.33 5.75 16.70
CA ASP A 267 1.53 4.80 15.94
C ASP A 267 2.19 3.42 16.07
N ALA A 268 1.52 2.51 16.76
CA ALA A 268 1.98 1.15 16.98
C ALA A 268 1.57 0.21 15.85
N THR A 269 0.73 0.63 14.90
CA THR A 269 0.25 -0.22 13.79
C THR A 269 1.39 -0.61 12.86
N SER A 270 1.30 -1.81 12.27
CA SER A 270 2.35 -2.32 11.38
C SER A 270 2.49 -1.54 10.09
N GLU A 271 1.39 -0.93 9.62
CA GLU A 271 1.33 -0.16 8.38
C GLU A 271 1.29 1.35 8.63
N GLN A 272 1.49 1.81 9.87
CA GLN A 272 1.48 3.25 10.18
C GLN A 272 0.20 3.96 9.70
N LEU A 273 -0.94 3.26 9.81
CA LEU A 273 -2.24 3.63 9.25
C LEU A 273 -2.82 4.92 9.84
N SER A 274 -2.28 5.35 10.98
CA SER A 274 -2.72 6.54 11.70
C SER A 274 -1.62 7.61 11.80
N SER A 275 -0.61 7.53 10.93
CA SER A 275 0.38 8.59 10.73
C SER A 275 0.38 9.06 9.27
N LEU A 276 0.65 10.35 9.07
CA LEU A 276 0.83 10.91 7.74
C LEU A 276 2.22 10.53 7.20
N SER A 277 2.31 10.34 5.88
CA SER A 277 3.59 10.19 5.20
C SER A 277 4.46 11.45 5.33
N GLU A 278 5.78 11.28 5.27
CA GLU A 278 6.72 12.42 5.29
C GLU A 278 6.41 13.42 4.17
N GLY A 279 6.04 12.93 2.98
CA GLY A 279 5.65 13.79 1.86
C GLY A 279 4.38 14.60 2.13
N SER A 280 3.41 14.04 2.86
CA SER A 280 2.22 14.79 3.28
C SER A 280 2.55 15.85 4.32
N LEU A 281 3.43 15.56 5.28
CA LEU A 281 3.89 16.55 6.27
C LEU A 281 4.61 17.72 5.60
N ASP A 282 5.52 17.45 4.66
CA ASP A 282 6.18 18.49 3.87
C ASP A 282 5.16 19.37 3.12
N LEU A 283 4.12 18.77 2.55
CA LEU A 283 3.06 19.51 1.85
C LEU A 283 2.18 20.32 2.82
N LEU A 284 1.96 19.86 4.04
CA LEU A 284 1.21 20.59 5.07
C LEU A 284 1.99 21.81 5.58
N ASP A 285 3.30 21.67 5.78
CA ASP A 285 4.18 22.76 6.20
C ASP A 285 4.25 23.90 5.17
N GLU A 286 4.03 23.58 3.89
CA GLU A 286 3.95 24.58 2.80
C GLU A 286 2.60 25.33 2.75
N ILE A 287 1.61 25.00 3.58
CA ILE A 287 0.28 25.63 3.57
C ILE A 287 0.27 26.91 4.43
N ASP A 288 0.38 28.05 3.75
CA ASP A 288 0.36 29.37 4.39
C ASP A 288 -1.05 29.96 4.62
N SER A 289 -2.11 29.32 4.12
CA SER A 289 -3.48 29.87 4.20
C SER A 289 -4.49 28.88 4.74
N PRO A 290 -5.52 29.36 5.46
CA PRO A 290 -6.48 28.48 6.09
C PRO A 290 -7.32 27.72 5.06
N VAL A 291 -7.49 26.41 5.27
CA VAL A 291 -8.31 25.53 4.44
C VAL A 291 -9.41 24.91 5.30
N GLU A 292 -10.66 25.07 4.88
CA GLU A 292 -11.83 24.45 5.49
C GLU A 292 -12.16 23.18 4.71
N ILE A 293 -12.36 22.05 5.42
CA ILE A 293 -12.73 20.75 4.85
C ILE A 293 -14.06 20.30 5.45
N ASP A 294 -15.10 20.21 4.64
CA ASP A 294 -16.38 19.60 5.00
C ASP A 294 -16.40 18.14 4.49
N ALA A 295 -16.39 17.18 5.41
CA ALA A 295 -16.40 15.76 5.10
C ALA A 295 -17.80 15.15 5.28
N PHE A 296 -18.33 14.53 4.23
CA PHE A 296 -19.69 13.97 4.24
C PHE A 296 -19.62 12.45 4.12
N VAL A 297 -19.99 11.78 5.21
CA VAL A 297 -19.72 10.35 5.40
C VAL A 297 -20.97 9.62 5.91
N SER A 298 -21.35 8.52 5.27
CA SER A 298 -22.42 7.66 5.79
C SER A 298 -22.03 6.94 7.10
N PRO A 299 -23.01 6.63 7.97
CA PRO A 299 -22.84 5.78 9.15
C PRO A 299 -22.21 4.42 8.81
N ALA A 300 -21.44 3.86 9.75
CA ALA A 300 -20.72 2.60 9.53
C ALA A 300 -21.66 1.39 9.29
N ASP A 301 -22.84 1.40 9.92
CA ASP A 301 -23.90 0.39 9.78
C ASP A 301 -24.65 0.47 8.44
N ALA A 302 -24.61 1.63 7.79
CA ALA A 302 -25.25 1.87 6.50
C ALA A 302 -24.28 1.66 5.32
N MET A 303 -23.02 1.25 5.55
CA MET A 303 -22.01 1.09 4.51
C MET A 303 -21.75 -0.36 4.10
N PRO A 304 -21.35 -0.61 2.84
CA PRO A 304 -20.86 -1.92 2.44
C PRO A 304 -19.55 -2.27 3.15
N GLU A 305 -19.37 -3.56 3.46
CA GLU A 305 -18.15 -4.11 4.10
C GLU A 305 -16.86 -3.61 3.42
N GLN A 306 -16.88 -3.56 2.08
CA GLN A 306 -15.72 -3.21 1.26
C GLN A 306 -15.26 -1.75 1.42
N TYR A 307 -16.11 -0.86 1.94
CA TYR A 307 -15.83 0.57 2.12
C TYR A 307 -15.63 0.97 3.58
N VAL A 308 -15.86 0.06 4.54
CA VAL A 308 -15.65 0.33 5.97
C VAL A 308 -14.19 0.73 6.23
N GLN A 309 -13.22 0.04 5.62
CA GLN A 309 -11.81 0.40 5.77
C GLN A 309 -11.49 1.78 5.17
N THR A 310 -11.99 2.08 3.96
CA THR A 310 -11.77 3.39 3.31
C THR A 310 -12.30 4.53 4.16
N ARG A 311 -13.44 4.33 4.82
CA ARG A 311 -14.02 5.28 5.78
C ARG A 311 -13.12 5.53 6.98
N ILE A 312 -12.60 4.45 7.58
CA ILE A 312 -11.70 4.55 8.73
C ILE A 312 -10.45 5.34 8.32
N ASN A 313 -9.84 4.97 7.20
CA ASN A 313 -8.66 5.66 6.68
C ASN A 313 -8.94 7.16 6.40
N LEU A 314 -10.10 7.49 5.83
CA LEU A 314 -10.54 8.87 5.62
C LEU A 314 -10.63 9.66 6.93
N LEU A 315 -11.39 9.14 7.89
CA LEU A 315 -11.61 9.84 9.16
C LEU A 315 -10.36 9.91 10.03
N THR A 316 -9.44 8.97 9.86
CA THR A 316 -8.13 9.02 10.51
C THR A 316 -7.25 10.07 9.83
N ALA A 317 -7.07 10.00 8.51
CA ALA A 317 -6.25 10.96 7.76
C ALA A 317 -6.72 12.41 7.97
N LEU A 318 -8.02 12.68 7.93
CA LEU A 318 -8.57 14.01 8.18
C LEU A 318 -8.24 14.55 9.58
N ARG A 319 -8.35 13.70 10.61
CA ARG A 319 -8.04 14.10 11.98
C ARG A 319 -6.56 14.36 12.18
N GLU A 320 -5.69 13.56 11.58
CA GLU A 320 -4.25 13.77 11.66
C GLU A 320 -3.87 15.05 10.88
N ILE A 321 -4.45 15.31 9.71
CA ILE A 321 -4.25 16.56 8.95
C ILE A 321 -4.68 17.80 9.74
N GLU A 322 -5.88 17.79 10.33
CA GLU A 322 -6.38 18.91 11.16
C GLU A 322 -5.48 19.18 12.36
N ARG A 323 -4.89 18.13 12.92
CA ARG A 323 -4.09 18.22 14.13
C ARG A 323 -2.66 18.68 13.86
N GLU A 324 -2.03 18.15 12.81
CA GLU A 324 -0.67 18.53 12.41
C GLU A 324 -0.66 19.92 11.77
N SER A 325 -1.74 20.30 11.07
CA SER A 325 -1.84 21.63 10.47
C SER A 325 -2.63 22.60 11.35
N GLY A 326 -1.95 23.63 11.85
CA GLY A 326 -2.63 24.76 12.50
C GLY A 326 -3.52 25.61 11.57
N ASN A 327 -3.51 25.33 10.25
CA ASN A 327 -4.22 26.08 9.22
C ASN A 327 -5.36 25.27 8.57
N VAL A 328 -5.55 23.99 8.91
CA VAL A 328 -6.65 23.17 8.34
C VAL A 328 -7.72 22.97 9.41
N SER A 329 -8.98 23.21 9.06
CA SER A 329 -10.14 22.93 9.92
C SER A 329 -10.99 21.86 9.25
N VAL A 330 -11.42 20.84 10.01
CA VAL A 330 -12.20 19.73 9.46
C VAL A 330 -13.54 19.60 10.18
N ASP A 331 -14.62 19.72 9.42
CA ASP A 331 -15.99 19.47 9.90
C ASP A 331 -16.52 18.15 9.29
N VAL A 332 -16.78 17.16 10.15
CA VAL A 332 -17.29 15.85 9.71
C VAL A 332 -18.81 15.77 9.91
N HIS A 333 -19.54 15.69 8.80
CA HIS A 333 -20.98 15.48 8.75
C HIS A 333 -21.31 14.00 8.51
N VAL A 334 -21.86 13.34 9.53
CA VAL A 334 -22.36 11.97 9.40
C VAL A 334 -23.80 12.00 8.89
N ILE A 335 -24.01 11.68 7.61
CA ILE A 335 -25.31 11.82 6.94
C ILE A 335 -26.18 10.58 7.16
N THR A 336 -27.37 10.77 7.74
CA THR A 336 -28.44 9.77 7.68
C THR A 336 -29.44 10.13 6.56
N PRO A 337 -30.24 9.17 6.05
CA PRO A 337 -31.16 9.39 4.92
C PRO A 337 -32.20 10.52 5.13
N GLU A 338 -32.41 10.97 6.37
CA GLU A 338 -33.40 11.98 6.74
C GLU A 338 -32.78 13.36 7.03
N ASP A 339 -31.46 13.51 6.88
CA ASP A 339 -30.72 14.70 7.31
C ASP A 339 -30.65 15.79 6.22
N ASN A 340 -30.74 17.07 6.62
CA ASN A 340 -30.52 18.24 5.76
C ASN A 340 -29.07 18.29 5.22
N ALA A 341 -28.14 17.60 5.89
CA ALA A 341 -26.76 17.46 5.44
C ALA A 341 -26.65 16.77 4.07
N SER A 342 -27.59 15.87 3.71
CA SER A 342 -27.63 15.21 2.40
C SER A 342 -27.80 16.21 1.24
N ALA A 343 -28.78 17.12 1.35
CA ALA A 343 -29.01 18.17 0.36
C ALA A 343 -27.84 19.17 0.24
N THR A 344 -27.11 19.37 1.34
CA THR A 344 -25.90 20.22 1.34
C THR A 344 -24.74 19.52 0.63
N ALA A 345 -24.56 18.22 0.87
CA ALA A 345 -23.54 17.41 0.21
C ALA A 345 -23.74 17.39 -1.32
N GLU A 346 -24.97 17.15 -1.79
CA GLU A 346 -25.29 17.17 -3.22
C GLU A 346 -25.03 18.55 -3.86
N LYS A 347 -25.32 19.64 -3.13
CA LYS A 347 -25.02 21.01 -3.58
C LYS A 347 -23.52 21.27 -3.69
N TYR A 348 -22.71 20.66 -2.83
CA TYR A 348 -21.25 20.69 -2.90
C TYR A 348 -20.67 19.70 -3.92
N GLY A 349 -21.53 19.02 -4.70
CA GLY A 349 -21.13 18.12 -5.76
C GLY A 349 -20.61 16.77 -5.25
N ILE A 350 -21.09 16.33 -4.09
CA ILE A 350 -20.80 15.00 -3.53
C ILE A 350 -21.84 14.03 -4.06
N GLU A 351 -21.38 12.89 -4.58
CA GLU A 351 -22.23 11.93 -5.27
C GLU A 351 -22.76 10.86 -4.31
N ASN A 352 -24.08 10.70 -4.30
CA ASN A 352 -24.71 9.55 -3.70
C ASN A 352 -24.59 8.35 -4.66
N GLN A 353 -24.02 7.23 -4.20
CA GLN A 353 -23.86 6.02 -5.02
C GLN A 353 -25.15 5.19 -5.16
N ASN A 354 -26.25 5.59 -4.53
CA ASN A 354 -27.55 4.96 -4.72
C ASN A 354 -28.10 5.28 -6.11
N GLY A 355 -28.18 4.27 -6.99
CA GLY A 355 -28.68 4.43 -8.35
C GLY A 355 -27.71 5.11 -9.33
N ALA A 356 -26.42 5.23 -8.97
CA ALA A 356 -25.37 5.71 -9.86
C ALA A 356 -25.25 4.83 -11.13
N ASN A 357 -24.75 5.38 -12.23
CA ASN A 357 -24.55 4.66 -13.49
C ASN A 357 -23.10 4.80 -13.98
N PRO A 358 -22.28 3.74 -13.93
CA PRO A 358 -22.60 2.36 -13.55
C PRO A 358 -22.90 2.20 -12.04
N PRO A 359 -23.79 1.26 -11.65
CA PRO A 359 -24.12 1.05 -10.24
C PRO A 359 -22.93 0.43 -9.48
N LEU A 360 -22.77 0.83 -8.23
CA LEU A 360 -21.78 0.24 -7.34
C LEU A 360 -22.19 -1.22 -7.05
N PHE A 361 -21.37 -2.17 -7.51
CA PHE A 361 -21.58 -3.59 -7.19
C PHE A 361 -20.83 -3.95 -5.90
N VAL A 362 -21.55 -4.53 -4.95
CA VAL A 362 -20.98 -5.08 -3.73
C VAL A 362 -21.13 -6.60 -3.75
N VAL A 363 -20.15 -7.31 -3.21
CA VAL A 363 -20.21 -8.78 -3.12
C VAL A 363 -20.91 -9.12 -1.81
N GLU A 364 -22.15 -9.59 -1.87
CA GLU A 364 -22.90 -10.06 -0.71
C GLU A 364 -23.21 -11.54 -0.91
N GLY A 365 -22.78 -12.40 0.03
CA GLY A 365 -22.92 -13.86 -0.11
C GLY A 365 -22.21 -14.48 -1.33
N GLY A 366 -21.13 -13.85 -1.81
CA GLY A 366 -20.35 -14.32 -2.97
C GLY A 366 -20.95 -14.00 -4.34
N ARG A 367 -22.02 -13.18 -4.40
CA ARG A 367 -22.59 -12.68 -5.66
C ARG A 367 -22.52 -11.16 -5.73
N PRO A 368 -22.16 -10.57 -6.89
CA PRO A 368 -22.20 -9.13 -7.07
C PRO A 368 -23.67 -8.68 -7.15
N ILE A 369 -24.09 -7.84 -6.22
CA ILE A 369 -25.39 -7.19 -6.22
C ILE A 369 -25.21 -5.67 -6.34
N PRO A 370 -26.11 -4.97 -7.03
CA PRO A 370 -26.08 -3.51 -7.07
C PRO A 370 -26.43 -2.97 -5.68
N TRP A 371 -25.66 -1.99 -5.22
CA TRP A 371 -25.94 -1.28 -3.98
C TRP A 371 -27.17 -0.38 -4.15
N GLN A 372 -28.09 -0.44 -3.19
CA GLN A 372 -29.39 0.25 -3.24
C GLN A 372 -29.67 1.09 -1.99
N LYS A 373 -28.62 1.45 -1.24
CA LYS A 373 -28.72 2.33 -0.06
C LYS A 373 -27.92 3.61 -0.31
N ASP A 374 -28.34 4.69 0.32
CA ASP A 374 -27.61 5.95 0.24
C ASP A 374 -26.21 5.83 0.82
N LEU A 375 -25.22 6.22 0.02
CA LEU A 375 -23.81 6.06 0.35
C LEU A 375 -23.05 7.33 -0.04
N TYR A 376 -22.60 8.04 0.99
CA TYR A 376 -21.79 9.25 0.89
C TYR A 376 -20.40 8.97 1.46
N LEU A 377 -19.37 9.29 0.67
CA LEU A 377 -17.98 9.24 1.09
C LEU A 377 -17.19 10.27 0.28
N GLY A 378 -17.53 11.55 0.48
CA GLY A 378 -16.96 12.66 -0.28
C GLY A 378 -16.50 13.80 0.60
N LEU A 379 -15.72 14.69 0.00
CA LEU A 379 -15.10 15.83 0.67
C LEU A 379 -15.35 17.11 -0.12
N PHE A 380 -15.60 18.20 0.57
CA PHE A 380 -15.62 19.54 0.00
C PHE A 380 -14.55 20.38 0.71
N MET A 381 -13.71 21.06 -0.08
CA MET A 381 -12.60 21.83 0.44
C MET A 381 -12.65 23.25 -0.11
N LYS A 382 -12.37 24.21 0.77
CA LYS A 382 -12.37 25.63 0.45
C LYS A 382 -11.14 26.29 1.04
N GLY A 383 -10.45 27.08 0.23
CA GLY A 383 -9.27 27.84 0.65
C GLY A 383 -9.10 29.11 -0.18
N LYS A 384 -7.95 29.77 -0.03
CA LYS A 384 -7.62 31.00 -0.75
C LYS A 384 -7.51 30.79 -2.27
N GLY A 385 -7.11 29.60 -2.71
CA GLY A 385 -6.94 29.21 -4.11
C GLY A 385 -8.25 28.86 -4.84
N GLY A 386 -9.36 28.70 -4.11
CA GLY A 386 -10.66 28.37 -4.69
C GLY A 386 -11.40 27.30 -3.88
N GLN A 387 -12.25 26.54 -4.57
CA GLN A 387 -13.02 25.43 -4.02
C GLN A 387 -12.76 24.17 -4.85
N GLN A 388 -12.69 23.02 -4.19
CA GLN A 388 -12.55 21.73 -4.84
C GLN A 388 -13.36 20.68 -4.08
N ASN A 389 -14.02 19.80 -4.81
CA ASN A 389 -14.75 18.66 -4.25
C ASN A 389 -14.10 17.34 -4.69
N ILE A 390 -14.19 16.35 -3.81
CA ILE A 390 -14.00 14.93 -4.11
C ILE A 390 -15.40 14.30 -4.08
N PRO A 391 -16.00 14.01 -5.24
CA PRO A 391 -17.40 13.55 -5.31
C PRO A 391 -17.63 12.24 -4.55
N PHE A 392 -16.70 11.30 -4.67
CA PHE A 392 -16.73 10.02 -3.97
C PHE A 392 -15.33 9.39 -3.91
N LEU A 393 -14.98 8.81 -2.76
CA LEU A 393 -13.73 8.06 -2.58
C LEU A 393 -13.93 6.58 -2.91
N TYR A 394 -13.42 6.17 -4.06
CA TYR A 394 -13.46 4.77 -4.48
C TYR A 394 -12.41 3.92 -3.73
N LYS A 395 -12.73 2.64 -3.57
CA LYS A 395 -11.80 1.65 -3.02
C LYS A 395 -10.55 1.52 -3.91
N GLY A 396 -9.38 1.47 -3.28
CA GLY A 396 -8.09 1.26 -3.95
C GLY A 396 -7.30 2.54 -4.25
N LEU A 397 -7.92 3.72 -4.08
CA LEU A 397 -7.20 4.99 -4.09
C LEU A 397 -6.67 5.29 -2.67
N PRO A 398 -5.38 5.66 -2.51
CA PRO A 398 -4.87 6.13 -1.23
C PRO A 398 -5.60 7.40 -0.81
N VAL A 399 -6.31 7.33 0.32
CA VAL A 399 -7.18 8.41 0.80
C VAL A 399 -6.38 9.66 1.16
N GLU A 400 -5.24 9.48 1.82
CA GLU A 400 -4.32 10.56 2.17
C GLU A 400 -3.87 11.36 0.95
N TYR A 401 -3.46 10.68 -0.12
CA TYR A 401 -3.04 11.32 -1.37
C TYR A 401 -4.14 12.19 -1.99
N GLU A 402 -5.38 11.70 -2.04
CA GLU A 402 -6.52 12.43 -2.59
C GLU A 402 -6.83 13.70 -1.78
N ILE A 403 -6.77 13.60 -0.44
CA ILE A 403 -6.95 14.75 0.45
C ILE A 403 -5.82 15.76 0.23
N MET A 404 -4.57 15.33 0.34
CA MET A 404 -3.39 16.20 0.29
C MET A 404 -3.25 16.92 -1.05
N ARG A 405 -3.52 16.22 -2.16
CA ARG A 405 -3.58 16.83 -3.49
C ARG A 405 -4.60 17.97 -3.54
N SER A 406 -5.80 17.73 -3.00
CA SER A 406 -6.92 18.66 -3.09
C SER A 406 -6.74 19.85 -2.13
N VAL A 407 -6.21 19.60 -0.93
CA VAL A 407 -5.80 20.63 0.04
C VAL A 407 -4.73 21.54 -0.57
N THR A 408 -3.70 20.96 -1.19
CA THR A 408 -2.63 21.74 -1.86
C THR A 408 -3.15 22.58 -3.03
N ALA A 409 -4.17 22.08 -3.73
CA ALA A 409 -4.77 22.80 -4.85
C ALA A 409 -5.63 24.00 -4.39
N VAL A 410 -6.27 23.92 -3.22
CA VAL A 410 -7.08 25.03 -2.67
C VAL A 410 -6.29 25.98 -1.75
N SER A 411 -5.11 25.60 -1.27
CA SER A 411 -4.31 26.39 -0.33
C SER A 411 -3.63 27.62 -0.95
N GLY A 412 -3.44 27.68 -2.27
CA GLY A 412 -2.89 28.87 -2.91
C GLY A 412 -2.57 28.72 -4.41
N PRO A 413 -2.17 29.83 -5.07
CA PRO A 413 -1.86 29.84 -6.49
C PRO A 413 -0.46 29.23 -6.75
N LYS A 414 -0.34 27.90 -6.67
CA LYS A 414 0.85 27.21 -7.22
C LYS A 414 0.70 27.12 -8.73
N LYS A 415 1.67 27.68 -9.47
CA LYS A 415 1.75 27.50 -10.92
C LYS A 415 1.99 26.01 -11.19
N LYS A 416 1.04 25.35 -11.85
CA LYS A 416 1.20 23.93 -12.25
C LYS A 416 2.47 23.78 -13.08
N LYS A 417 3.26 22.74 -12.78
CA LYS A 417 4.40 22.35 -13.61
C LYS A 417 3.90 21.89 -14.98
N LYS A 418 4.64 22.21 -16.03
CA LYS A 418 4.31 21.88 -17.41
C LYS A 418 4.87 20.51 -17.78
N LEU A 419 3.99 19.58 -18.11
CA LEU A 419 4.35 18.24 -18.57
C LEU A 419 4.06 18.14 -20.08
N GLY A 420 5.10 17.93 -20.89
CA GLY A 420 4.95 17.72 -22.32
C GLY A 420 4.78 16.23 -22.65
N ILE A 421 3.66 15.84 -23.24
CA ILE A 421 3.43 14.49 -23.77
C ILE A 421 3.88 14.46 -25.22
N PHE A 422 4.96 13.75 -25.51
CA PHE A 422 5.47 13.64 -26.88
C PHE A 422 4.55 12.75 -27.71
N THR A 423 4.04 13.28 -28.83
CA THR A 423 3.07 12.55 -29.66
C THR A 423 3.72 11.33 -30.33
N THR A 424 3.27 10.14 -29.96
CA THR A 424 3.64 8.86 -30.56
C THR A 424 2.40 8.20 -31.17
N ASP A 425 2.52 6.99 -31.73
CA ASP A 425 1.33 6.25 -32.19
C ASP A 425 0.44 5.77 -31.02
N ALA A 426 0.87 5.99 -29.77
CA ALA A 426 0.08 5.76 -28.56
C ALA A 426 -0.82 6.99 -28.27
N PRO A 427 -2.16 6.88 -28.38
CA PRO A 427 -3.07 8.02 -28.23
C PRO A 427 -3.34 8.34 -26.75
N LEU A 428 -2.30 8.70 -26.00
CA LEU A 428 -2.39 9.05 -24.57
C LEU A 428 -3.41 10.18 -24.32
N MET A 429 -3.39 11.19 -25.18
CA MET A 429 -4.25 12.38 -25.10
C MET A 429 -5.66 12.13 -25.68
N GLY A 430 -5.94 10.90 -26.14
CA GLY A 430 -7.14 10.56 -26.88
C GLY A 430 -7.06 11.00 -28.34
N SER A 431 -8.06 10.62 -29.13
CA SER A 431 -8.17 11.00 -30.53
C SER A 431 -9.51 11.70 -30.74
N PRO A 432 -9.57 12.88 -31.37
CA PRO A 432 -10.83 13.50 -31.72
C PRO A 432 -11.62 12.62 -32.70
N GLY A 433 -12.93 12.52 -32.51
CA GLY A 433 -13.80 11.75 -33.40
C GLY A 433 -13.79 12.31 -34.82
N MET A 434 -13.79 11.42 -35.82
CA MET A 434 -13.94 11.80 -37.23
C MET A 434 -15.33 12.42 -37.45
N GLY A 435 -15.37 13.73 -37.67
CA GLY A 435 -16.58 14.45 -38.09
C GLY A 435 -16.54 14.75 -39.59
N MET A 436 -17.63 14.47 -40.30
CA MET A 436 -17.82 14.90 -41.68
C MET A 436 -18.58 16.23 -41.69
N MET A 437 -18.07 17.23 -42.42
CA MET A 437 -18.76 18.52 -42.63
C MET A 437 -19.24 19.19 -41.32
N GLY A 438 -18.39 19.24 -40.30
CA GLY A 438 -18.71 19.91 -39.03
C GLY A 438 -19.70 19.18 -38.11
N ILE A 439 -20.14 17.97 -38.47
CA ILE A 439 -20.98 17.12 -37.63
C ILE A 439 -20.10 16.03 -36.99
N SER A 440 -19.93 16.09 -35.67
CA SER A 440 -19.23 15.08 -34.89
C SER A 440 -20.07 13.80 -34.85
N MET A 441 -19.63 12.75 -35.55
CA MET A 441 -20.35 11.46 -35.63
C MET A 441 -20.05 10.51 -34.47
N GLY A 442 -19.40 10.99 -33.41
CA GLY A 442 -18.88 10.12 -32.34
C GLY A 442 -17.75 9.21 -32.86
N GLY A 443 -16.98 8.63 -31.94
CA GLY A 443 -15.84 7.75 -32.29
C GLY A 443 -14.46 8.32 -31.98
N GLY A 444 -14.38 9.40 -31.19
CA GLY A 444 -13.13 9.78 -30.54
C GLY A 444 -12.86 8.90 -29.32
N THR A 445 -11.60 8.52 -29.09
CA THR A 445 -11.21 7.83 -27.85
C THR A 445 -10.87 8.86 -26.78
N PRO A 446 -11.39 8.72 -25.54
CA PRO A 446 -10.99 9.61 -24.45
C PRO A 446 -9.47 9.50 -24.17
N PRO A 447 -8.86 10.51 -23.53
CA PRO A 447 -7.52 10.39 -22.97
C PRO A 447 -7.43 9.20 -22.02
N TRP A 448 -6.24 8.61 -21.89
CA TRP A 448 -6.04 7.52 -20.94
C TRP A 448 -6.17 8.05 -19.51
N GLU A 449 -6.61 7.18 -18.59
CA GLU A 449 -6.82 7.55 -17.18
C GLU A 449 -5.58 8.17 -16.53
N VAL A 450 -4.38 7.70 -16.88
CA VAL A 450 -3.11 8.30 -16.41
C VAL A 450 -2.99 9.77 -16.79
N ILE A 451 -3.44 10.17 -17.97
CA ILE A 451 -3.43 11.57 -18.41
C ILE A 451 -4.52 12.36 -17.69
N THR A 452 -5.70 11.77 -17.47
CA THR A 452 -6.77 12.38 -16.68
C THR A 452 -6.31 12.71 -15.26
N GLU A 453 -5.59 11.77 -14.61
CA GLU A 453 -5.00 11.98 -13.29
C GLU A 453 -3.88 13.03 -13.30
N LEU A 454 -2.94 12.97 -14.26
CA LEU A 454 -1.86 13.94 -14.37
C LEU A 454 -2.35 15.38 -14.57
N ARG A 455 -3.44 15.58 -15.33
CA ARG A 455 -4.05 16.90 -15.54
C ARG A 455 -4.59 17.55 -14.26
N LYS A 456 -4.90 16.75 -13.23
CA LYS A 456 -5.33 17.29 -11.93
C LYS A 456 -4.21 18.13 -11.30
N GLN A 457 -2.96 17.69 -11.40
CA GLN A 457 -1.80 18.34 -10.77
C GLN A 457 -0.93 19.17 -11.73
N TYR A 458 -0.80 18.74 -12.98
CA TYR A 458 0.13 19.29 -13.96
C TYR A 458 -0.60 20.01 -15.11
N ASP A 459 0.06 20.97 -15.73
CA ASP A 459 -0.34 21.53 -17.03
C ASP A 459 0.18 20.58 -18.12
N VAL A 460 -0.66 19.63 -18.52
CA VAL A 460 -0.31 18.59 -19.48
C VAL A 460 -0.59 19.07 -20.90
N GLN A 461 0.47 19.20 -21.70
CA GLN A 461 0.41 19.70 -23.07
C GLN A 461 0.92 18.65 -24.05
N GLU A 462 0.30 18.56 -25.22
CA GLU A 462 0.76 17.66 -26.28
C GLU A 462 1.90 18.30 -27.09
N VAL A 463 2.93 17.52 -27.40
CA VAL A 463 4.14 17.94 -28.12
C VAL A 463 4.23 17.16 -29.42
N THR A 464 3.80 17.78 -30.52
CA THR A 464 3.67 17.14 -31.85
C THR A 464 4.97 17.17 -32.69
N GLY A 465 5.94 17.99 -32.29
CA GLY A 465 7.27 18.16 -32.90
C GLY A 465 7.81 19.59 -32.75
N GLY A 466 9.07 19.80 -33.12
CA GLY A 466 9.77 21.10 -33.12
C GLY A 466 11.01 21.18 -32.22
N ASP A 467 11.72 22.31 -32.27
CA ASP A 467 12.91 22.58 -31.43
C ASP A 467 12.49 22.84 -29.98
N ILE A 468 12.51 21.80 -29.14
CA ILE A 468 12.24 21.88 -27.70
C ILE A 468 13.49 22.37 -26.97
N LYS A 469 13.36 23.45 -26.19
CA LYS A 469 14.46 24.03 -25.40
C LYS A 469 14.27 23.78 -23.90
N LYS A 470 15.38 23.87 -23.17
CA LYS A 470 15.38 23.80 -21.71
C LYS A 470 14.53 24.94 -21.14
N GLY A 471 13.48 24.59 -20.39
CA GLY A 471 12.55 25.53 -19.76
C GLY A 471 11.17 25.63 -20.43
N ASP A 472 10.98 25.03 -21.62
CA ASP A 472 9.66 24.97 -22.26
C ASP A 472 8.70 24.05 -21.48
N TYR A 473 9.24 22.91 -21.03
CA TYR A 473 8.58 21.91 -20.21
C TYR A 473 9.44 21.57 -18.98
N ASP A 474 8.80 21.31 -17.85
CA ASP A 474 9.49 20.85 -16.63
C ASP A 474 9.91 19.38 -16.76
N ALA A 475 9.11 18.59 -17.49
CA ALA A 475 9.45 17.24 -17.90
C ALA A 475 8.74 16.86 -19.21
N LEU A 476 9.30 15.88 -19.91
CA LEU A 476 8.70 15.22 -21.07
C LEU A 476 8.32 13.77 -20.71
N MET A 477 7.18 13.32 -21.22
CA MET A 477 6.76 11.91 -21.15
C MET A 477 6.67 11.37 -22.57
N VAL A 478 7.35 10.26 -22.82
CA VAL A 478 7.39 9.58 -24.12
C VAL A 478 7.01 8.12 -23.94
N VAL A 479 5.88 7.72 -24.51
CA VAL A 479 5.42 6.33 -24.47
C VAL A 479 5.59 5.70 -25.85
N GLN A 480 6.26 4.56 -25.90
CA GLN A 480 6.54 3.81 -27.12
C GLN A 480 7.32 4.63 -28.18
N PRO A 481 8.52 5.19 -27.86
CA PRO A 481 9.37 5.87 -28.84
C PRO A 481 9.69 5.03 -30.08
N SER A 482 9.55 3.70 -30.03
CA SER A 482 9.67 2.83 -31.21
C SER A 482 8.71 3.14 -32.36
N THR A 483 7.65 3.89 -32.10
CA THR A 483 6.67 4.32 -33.11
C THR A 483 7.07 5.60 -33.84
N LEU A 484 8.16 6.26 -33.44
CA LEU A 484 8.63 7.51 -34.05
C LEU A 484 9.35 7.27 -35.38
N ASP A 485 9.26 8.24 -36.29
CA ASP A 485 10.10 8.32 -37.47
C ASP A 485 11.49 8.91 -37.14
N ASN A 486 12.42 8.87 -38.10
CA ASN A 486 13.78 9.37 -37.91
C ASN A 486 13.86 10.88 -37.63
N SER A 487 12.88 11.67 -38.09
CA SER A 487 12.85 13.13 -37.88
C SER A 487 12.45 13.45 -36.44
N LYS A 488 11.30 12.94 -36.00
CA LYS A 488 10.77 13.13 -34.64
C LYS A 488 11.68 12.51 -33.58
N LEU A 489 12.29 11.36 -33.89
CA LEU A 489 13.30 10.77 -33.00
C LEU A 489 14.51 11.71 -32.88
N GLY A 490 14.95 12.36 -33.96
CA GLY A 490 16.01 13.36 -33.92
C GLY A 490 15.68 14.57 -33.02
N GLU A 491 14.45 15.05 -33.07
CA GLU A 491 13.94 16.14 -32.21
C GLU A 491 13.94 15.72 -30.73
N LEU A 492 13.42 14.54 -30.42
CA LEU A 492 13.43 13.98 -29.07
C LEU A 492 14.85 13.84 -28.52
N LEU A 493 15.78 13.30 -29.32
CA LEU A 493 17.18 13.16 -28.91
C LEU A 493 17.84 14.53 -28.67
N SER A 494 17.43 15.56 -29.41
CA SER A 494 17.93 16.93 -29.23
C SER A 494 17.40 17.54 -27.93
N ALA A 495 16.12 17.31 -27.60
CA ALA A 495 15.53 17.73 -26.33
C ALA A 495 16.22 17.07 -25.12
N ILE A 496 16.47 15.76 -25.19
CA ILE A 496 17.20 15.02 -24.14
C ILE A 496 18.63 15.58 -24.00
N LYS A 497 19.33 15.83 -25.11
CA LYS A 497 20.67 16.44 -25.10
C LYS A 497 20.69 17.87 -24.55
N ALA A 498 19.61 18.62 -24.74
CA ALA A 498 19.44 19.96 -24.17
C ALA A 498 19.24 19.94 -22.64
N GLY A 499 19.08 18.76 -22.04
CA GLY A 499 18.93 18.58 -20.59
C GLY A 499 17.49 18.77 -20.11
N VAL A 500 16.50 18.54 -20.96
CA VAL A 500 15.10 18.44 -20.54
C VAL A 500 14.90 17.09 -19.85
N PRO A 501 14.37 17.04 -18.61
CA PRO A 501 14.05 15.79 -17.94
C PRO A 501 13.01 15.00 -18.76
N THR A 502 13.28 13.73 -19.06
CA THR A 502 12.41 12.92 -19.92
C THR A 502 12.18 11.54 -19.31
N ALA A 503 10.91 11.19 -19.10
CA ALA A 503 10.47 9.84 -18.77
C ALA A 503 10.15 9.07 -20.06
N ILE A 504 10.74 7.89 -20.23
CA ILE A 504 10.60 7.05 -21.42
C ILE A 504 10.03 5.71 -20.99
N PHE A 505 8.92 5.33 -21.60
CA PHE A 505 8.25 4.04 -21.42
C PHE A 505 8.30 3.27 -22.74
N GLU A 506 8.83 2.06 -22.74
CA GLU A 506 8.98 1.24 -23.95
C GLU A 506 8.69 -0.22 -23.64
N ASP A 507 7.62 -0.72 -24.25
CA ASP A 507 7.19 -2.11 -24.13
C ASP A 507 7.65 -2.92 -25.37
N PRO A 508 8.44 -3.99 -25.19
CA PRO A 508 8.80 -4.91 -26.27
C PRO A 508 7.60 -5.49 -27.01
N LEU A 509 6.52 -5.79 -26.28
CA LEU A 509 5.33 -6.48 -26.79
C LEU A 509 4.05 -5.94 -26.09
N PRO A 510 3.52 -4.79 -26.52
CA PRO A 510 2.33 -4.20 -25.93
C PRO A 510 1.10 -5.08 -26.16
N LEU A 511 0.58 -5.68 -25.07
CA LEU A 511 -0.55 -6.62 -25.11
C LEU A 511 -1.92 -5.96 -24.94
N ILE A 512 -2.00 -4.96 -24.05
CA ILE A 512 -3.28 -4.40 -23.59
C ILE A 512 -3.98 -3.60 -24.71
N GLN A 513 -3.21 -3.04 -25.65
CA GLN A 513 -3.75 -2.26 -26.76
C GLN A 513 -3.21 -2.78 -28.09
N GLY A 514 -3.95 -3.71 -28.70
CA GLY A 514 -3.55 -4.44 -29.92
C GLY A 514 -3.27 -3.58 -31.17
N GLY A 515 -3.48 -2.27 -31.10
CA GLY A 515 -3.14 -1.28 -32.14
C GLY A 515 -1.73 -0.69 -32.07
N MET A 516 -0.99 -0.91 -30.96
CA MET A 516 0.38 -0.41 -30.81
C MET A 516 1.41 -1.38 -31.40
N THR A 517 2.52 -0.84 -31.93
CA THR A 517 3.62 -1.67 -32.44
C THR A 517 4.68 -1.88 -31.38
N GLY A 518 5.08 -3.13 -31.16
CA GLY A 518 6.18 -3.46 -30.26
C GLY A 518 7.54 -2.97 -30.76
N THR A 519 8.52 -2.95 -29.86
CA THR A 519 9.89 -2.45 -30.14
C THR A 519 10.53 -3.12 -31.35
N TYR A 520 10.24 -4.40 -31.60
CA TYR A 520 10.86 -5.18 -32.68
C TYR A 520 10.01 -5.30 -33.96
N ASP A 521 8.74 -4.90 -33.89
CA ASP A 521 7.84 -5.00 -35.04
C ASP A 521 8.03 -3.82 -36.00
N ALA A 522 7.75 -4.05 -37.28
CA ALA A 522 7.65 -2.95 -38.24
C ALA A 522 6.49 -2.03 -37.83
N ARG A 523 6.66 -0.72 -38.00
CA ARG A 523 5.63 0.27 -37.69
C ARG A 523 4.37 -0.04 -38.52
N ARG A 524 3.22 -0.16 -37.86
CA ARG A 524 1.95 -0.49 -38.51
C ARG A 524 1.38 0.77 -39.13
N ASN A 525 0.77 0.62 -40.29
CA ASN A 525 0.00 1.71 -40.87
C ASN A 525 -1.42 1.68 -40.30
N ASN A 526 -1.73 2.61 -39.40
CA ASN A 526 -3.07 2.76 -38.84
C ASN A 526 -4.04 3.52 -39.77
N GLN A 527 -3.61 3.92 -40.98
CA GLN A 527 -4.51 4.48 -42.00
C GLN A 527 -5.21 3.35 -42.76
N GLN A 528 -6.53 3.30 -42.65
CA GLN A 528 -7.37 2.41 -43.45
C GLN A 528 -7.27 2.85 -44.91
N GLY A 529 -6.72 1.98 -45.77
CA GLY A 529 -6.72 2.21 -47.22
C GLY A 529 -8.16 2.38 -47.71
N GLY A 530 -8.40 3.35 -48.60
CA GLY A 530 -9.70 3.53 -49.22
C GLY A 530 -10.15 2.25 -49.95
N PRO A 531 -11.46 2.00 -50.10
CA PRO A 531 -11.96 0.79 -50.75
C PRO A 531 -11.32 0.59 -52.13
N GLY A 532 -10.56 -0.50 -52.30
CA GLY A 532 -9.91 -0.86 -53.58
C GLY A 532 -8.50 -0.31 -53.79
N GLN A 533 -7.90 0.40 -52.83
CA GLN A 533 -6.47 0.75 -52.88
C GLN A 533 -5.62 -0.24 -52.06
N PRO A 534 -4.42 -0.62 -52.54
CA PRO A 534 -3.46 -1.35 -51.72
C PRO A 534 -3.18 -0.58 -50.42
N PRO A 535 -3.00 -1.26 -49.29
CA PRO A 535 -2.59 -0.58 -48.07
C PRO A 535 -1.33 0.26 -48.34
N PRO A 536 -1.27 1.53 -47.89
CA PRO A 536 -0.07 2.33 -48.08
C PRO A 536 1.12 1.66 -47.40
N THR A 537 2.32 1.81 -47.97
CA THR A 537 3.56 1.24 -47.42
C THR A 537 3.75 1.66 -45.97
N PRO A 538 4.21 0.76 -45.09
CA PRO A 538 4.52 1.08 -43.70
C PRO A 538 5.44 2.32 -43.60
N PRO A 539 5.14 3.29 -42.72
CA PRO A 539 6.04 4.42 -42.49
C PRO A 539 7.40 3.96 -41.96
N GLU A 540 8.46 4.72 -42.29
CA GLU A 540 9.82 4.42 -41.86
C GLU A 540 9.93 4.48 -40.32
N LYS A 541 10.56 3.46 -39.74
CA LYS A 541 10.80 3.36 -38.29
C LYS A 541 12.12 4.03 -37.93
N GLY A 542 12.13 4.88 -36.91
CA GLY A 542 13.35 5.51 -36.40
C GLY A 542 14.35 4.51 -35.81
N ASP A 543 15.65 4.81 -35.94
CA ASP A 543 16.71 3.98 -35.36
C ASP A 543 16.85 4.21 -33.84
N LEU A 544 16.15 3.38 -33.06
CA LEU A 544 16.16 3.38 -31.60
C LEU A 544 17.55 3.17 -30.97
N ASN A 545 18.50 2.56 -31.68
CA ASN A 545 19.85 2.39 -31.12
C ASN A 545 20.47 3.75 -30.77
N ARG A 546 20.12 4.81 -31.51
CA ARG A 546 20.55 6.18 -31.22
C ARG A 546 20.07 6.68 -29.86
N LEU A 547 18.89 6.25 -29.41
CA LEU A 547 18.33 6.57 -28.10
C LEU A 547 19.04 5.79 -26.99
N TRP A 548 19.20 4.47 -27.16
CA TRP A 548 19.89 3.63 -26.19
C TRP A 548 21.37 4.00 -26.04
N ASP A 549 22.01 4.39 -27.15
CA ASP A 549 23.37 4.92 -27.16
C ASP A 549 23.47 6.24 -26.40
N LEU A 550 22.49 7.15 -26.55
CA LEU A 550 22.45 8.42 -25.82
C LEU A 550 22.28 8.20 -24.31
N LEU A 551 21.43 7.25 -23.92
CA LEU A 551 21.15 6.90 -22.53
C LEU A 551 22.24 6.04 -21.89
N GLY A 552 23.15 5.46 -22.69
CA GLY A 552 24.23 4.62 -22.19
C GLY A 552 23.76 3.24 -21.69
N VAL A 553 22.68 2.71 -22.24
CA VAL A 553 22.09 1.42 -21.84
C VAL A 553 22.00 0.45 -23.00
N HIS A 554 21.95 -0.84 -22.70
CA HIS A 554 21.59 -1.89 -23.64
C HIS A 554 20.20 -2.42 -23.31
N PHE A 555 19.33 -2.47 -24.32
CA PHE A 555 17.96 -2.98 -24.18
C PHE A 555 17.89 -4.48 -24.53
N ASN A 556 17.26 -5.26 -23.64
CA ASN A 556 16.96 -6.70 -23.69
C ASN A 556 18.12 -7.69 -23.82
N VAL A 557 19.27 -7.28 -24.35
CA VAL A 557 20.40 -8.21 -24.55
C VAL A 557 21.74 -7.53 -24.37
N LYS A 558 22.65 -8.16 -23.61
CA LYS A 558 24.06 -7.75 -23.60
C LYS A 558 24.75 -8.19 -24.89
N PRO A 559 25.40 -7.28 -25.64
CA PRO A 559 26.05 -7.61 -26.91
C PRO A 559 27.05 -8.77 -26.82
N LYS A 560 27.84 -8.83 -25.74
CA LYS A 560 28.85 -9.89 -25.53
C LYS A 560 28.21 -11.26 -25.31
N GLU A 561 27.18 -11.33 -24.48
CA GLU A 561 26.45 -12.58 -24.18
C GLU A 561 25.70 -13.07 -25.44
N ARG A 562 25.07 -12.15 -26.18
CA ARG A 562 24.42 -12.45 -27.46
C ARG A 562 25.38 -13.04 -28.47
N LEU A 563 26.53 -12.39 -28.67
CA LEU A 563 27.52 -12.85 -29.63
C LEU A 563 28.10 -14.21 -29.25
N ALA A 564 28.38 -14.43 -27.96
CA ALA A 564 28.84 -15.72 -27.47
C ALA A 564 27.83 -16.85 -27.75
N ALA A 565 26.54 -16.59 -27.53
CA ALA A 565 25.47 -17.53 -27.85
C ALA A 565 25.34 -17.79 -29.37
N ILE A 566 25.39 -16.74 -30.19
CA ILE A 566 25.36 -16.87 -31.66
C ILE A 566 26.55 -17.70 -32.15
N ARG A 567 27.75 -17.43 -31.64
CA ARG A 567 28.96 -18.19 -31.99
C ARG A 567 28.83 -19.66 -31.64
N LYS A 568 28.30 -19.96 -30.44
CA LYS A 568 28.07 -21.35 -30.01
C LYS A 568 27.16 -22.10 -31.01
N GLU A 569 26.08 -21.47 -31.46
CA GLU A 569 25.18 -22.05 -32.48
C GLU A 569 25.87 -22.20 -33.84
N ILE A 570 26.60 -21.18 -34.31
CA ILE A 570 27.33 -21.24 -35.60
C ILE A 570 28.43 -22.32 -35.56
N ASP A 571 29.14 -22.46 -34.44
CA ASP A 571 30.18 -23.49 -34.25
C ASP A 571 29.55 -24.90 -34.21
N GLU A 572 28.35 -25.04 -33.65
CA GLU A 572 27.58 -26.29 -33.66
C GLU A 572 27.08 -26.65 -35.06
N ILE A 573 26.54 -25.68 -35.81
CA ILE A 573 26.21 -25.82 -37.24
C ILE A 573 27.46 -26.28 -38.01
N SER A 574 28.60 -25.64 -37.79
CA SER A 574 29.86 -25.99 -38.44
C SER A 574 30.28 -27.42 -38.12
N ARG A 575 30.15 -27.86 -36.87
CA ARG A 575 30.48 -29.22 -36.46
C ARG A 575 29.57 -30.26 -37.12
N ILE A 576 28.25 -30.03 -37.10
CA ILE A 576 27.25 -30.93 -37.70
C ILE A 576 27.45 -31.00 -39.22
N ALA A 577 27.63 -29.85 -39.88
CA ALA A 577 27.85 -29.77 -41.31
C ALA A 577 29.17 -30.43 -41.74
N ASN A 578 30.26 -30.22 -40.98
CA ASN A 578 31.54 -30.87 -41.28
C ASN A 578 31.49 -32.38 -41.06
N TYR A 579 30.72 -32.88 -40.08
CA TYR A 579 30.59 -34.32 -39.86
C TYR A 579 29.72 -35.00 -40.92
N ASN A 580 28.56 -34.42 -41.24
CA ASN A 580 27.56 -35.06 -42.11
C ASN A 580 27.74 -34.75 -43.61
N LEU A 581 28.24 -33.56 -43.96
CA LEU A 581 28.21 -33.06 -45.33
C LEU A 581 29.61 -32.94 -45.98
N ALA A 582 30.69 -32.91 -45.18
CA ALA A 582 32.05 -32.85 -45.74
C ALA A 582 32.40 -34.01 -46.69
N PRO A 583 31.94 -35.27 -46.47
CA PRO A 583 32.17 -36.35 -47.43
C PRO A 583 31.54 -36.13 -48.80
N LEU A 584 30.45 -35.36 -48.86
CA LEU A 584 29.70 -35.06 -50.09
C LEU A 584 30.24 -33.84 -50.85
N ARG A 585 31.26 -33.17 -50.31
CA ARG A 585 31.84 -31.92 -50.86
C ARG A 585 32.34 -32.05 -52.30
N GLN A 586 32.80 -33.24 -52.71
CA GLN A 586 33.27 -33.49 -54.08
C GLN A 586 32.16 -33.92 -55.04
N GLN A 587 31.00 -34.33 -54.51
CA GLN A 587 29.89 -34.87 -55.29
C GLN A 587 28.82 -33.81 -55.61
N VAL A 588 28.67 -32.81 -54.73
CA VAL A 588 27.69 -31.73 -54.86
C VAL A 588 28.37 -30.37 -54.64
N PRO A 589 28.57 -29.55 -55.69
CA PRO A 589 29.24 -28.25 -55.60
C PRO A 589 28.59 -27.28 -54.60
N GLU A 590 27.26 -27.33 -54.47
CA GLU A 590 26.46 -26.49 -53.58
C GLU A 590 26.82 -26.74 -52.09
N ILE A 591 27.17 -27.98 -51.72
CA ILE A 591 27.64 -28.31 -50.37
C ILE A 591 28.98 -27.64 -50.07
N GLY A 592 29.88 -27.56 -51.06
CA GLY A 592 31.13 -26.81 -50.94
C GLY A 592 30.90 -25.31 -50.68
N SER A 593 29.92 -24.72 -51.38
CA SER A 593 29.53 -23.33 -51.17
C SER A 593 28.89 -23.08 -49.79
N PHE A 594 28.07 -24.02 -49.31
CA PHE A 594 27.45 -24.00 -47.99
C PHE A 594 28.50 -24.05 -46.86
N LEU A 595 29.46 -24.97 -46.93
CA LEU A 595 30.56 -25.06 -45.95
C LEU A 595 31.43 -23.80 -45.94
N THR A 596 31.65 -23.18 -47.11
CA THR A 596 32.39 -21.92 -47.23
C THR A 596 31.61 -20.77 -46.59
N ALA A 597 30.30 -20.70 -46.79
CA ALA A 597 29.44 -19.70 -46.18
C ALA A 597 29.40 -19.83 -44.65
N ILE A 598 29.42 -21.05 -44.10
CA ILE A 598 29.58 -21.29 -42.65
C ILE A 598 30.93 -20.75 -42.17
N GLY A 599 32.02 -21.05 -42.87
CA GLY A 599 33.36 -20.56 -42.51
C GLY A 599 33.44 -19.03 -42.46
N ASN A 600 32.79 -18.35 -43.42
CA ASN A 600 32.70 -16.89 -43.43
C ASN A 600 31.92 -16.34 -42.22
N LEU A 601 30.84 -17.01 -41.81
CA LEU A 601 30.07 -16.64 -40.62
C LEU A 601 30.89 -16.82 -39.33
N VAL A 602 31.65 -17.90 -39.21
CA VAL A 602 32.57 -18.14 -38.08
C VAL A 602 33.62 -17.02 -37.99
N GLN A 603 34.24 -16.65 -39.12
CA GLN A 603 35.24 -15.57 -39.16
C GLN A 603 34.65 -14.22 -38.74
N LYS A 604 33.46 -13.86 -39.26
CA LYS A 604 32.75 -12.64 -38.82
C LYS A 604 32.46 -12.64 -37.33
N GLY A 605 32.05 -13.78 -36.77
CA GLY A 605 31.83 -13.92 -35.32
C GLY A 605 33.09 -13.64 -34.50
N VAL A 606 34.26 -14.07 -34.96
CA VAL A 606 35.56 -13.80 -34.31
C VAL A 606 35.95 -12.32 -34.44
N GLU A 607 35.75 -11.72 -35.61
CA GLU A 607 35.99 -10.29 -35.84
C GLU A 607 35.14 -9.42 -34.91
N PHE A 608 33.84 -9.72 -34.80
CA PHE A 608 32.92 -8.99 -33.95
C PHE A 608 33.22 -9.18 -32.46
N ASP A 609 33.73 -10.34 -32.05
CA ASP A 609 34.18 -10.57 -30.66
C ASP A 609 35.40 -9.70 -30.34
N ALA A 610 36.35 -9.59 -31.27
CA ALA A 610 37.49 -8.69 -31.13
C ALA A 610 37.04 -7.21 -31.06
N ARG A 611 36.08 -6.81 -31.90
CA ARG A 611 35.47 -5.47 -31.88
C ARG A 611 34.76 -5.16 -30.55
N LEU A 612 33.99 -6.10 -30.00
CA LEU A 612 33.32 -5.92 -28.71
C LEU A 612 34.31 -5.92 -27.54
N LYS A 613 35.39 -6.71 -27.60
CA LYS A 613 36.50 -6.66 -26.62
C LYS A 613 37.23 -5.33 -26.66
N ALA A 614 37.37 -4.74 -27.84
CA ALA A 614 37.89 -3.38 -28.03
C ALA A 614 36.88 -2.26 -27.66
N ASN A 615 35.71 -2.61 -27.09
CA ASN A 615 34.62 -1.70 -26.72
C ASN A 615 34.04 -0.89 -27.89
N SER A 616 34.11 -1.39 -29.12
CA SER A 616 33.37 -0.82 -30.25
C SER A 616 31.94 -1.36 -30.31
N THR A 617 30.99 -0.55 -30.81
CA THR A 617 29.60 -0.99 -31.02
C THR A 617 29.42 -1.74 -32.33
N LEU A 618 28.43 -2.63 -32.33
CA LEU A 618 27.94 -3.31 -33.52
C LEU A 618 26.63 -2.64 -33.95
N SER A 619 26.56 -2.26 -35.22
CA SER A 619 25.37 -1.67 -35.86
C SER A 619 24.30 -2.74 -36.15
N SER A 620 23.06 -2.32 -36.42
CA SER A 620 22.00 -3.24 -36.88
C SER A 620 22.44 -4.06 -38.12
N SER A 621 23.15 -3.43 -39.05
CA SER A 621 23.71 -4.10 -40.22
C SER A 621 24.79 -5.13 -39.89
N ASP A 622 25.61 -4.88 -38.86
CA ASP A 622 26.61 -5.86 -38.39
C ASP A 622 25.90 -7.12 -37.88
N TRP A 623 24.84 -6.96 -37.07
CA TRP A 623 24.02 -8.07 -36.57
C TRP A 623 23.28 -8.81 -37.68
N ASP A 624 22.74 -8.10 -38.67
CA ASP A 624 22.07 -8.70 -39.82
C ASP A 624 23.05 -9.56 -40.66
N SER A 625 24.33 -9.21 -40.68
CA SER A 625 25.36 -9.95 -41.41
C SER A 625 25.68 -11.33 -40.81
N LEU A 626 25.24 -11.61 -39.58
CA LEU A 626 25.34 -12.90 -38.90
C LEU A 626 24.10 -13.81 -39.12
N LYS A 627 23.07 -13.32 -39.81
CA LYS A 627 21.88 -14.13 -40.12
C LYS A 627 22.23 -15.30 -41.06
N LEU A 628 21.47 -16.39 -40.96
CA LEU A 628 21.68 -17.60 -41.76
C LEU A 628 21.17 -17.47 -43.21
N THR A 629 20.75 -16.28 -43.66
CA THR A 629 20.30 -16.02 -45.04
C THR A 629 21.36 -16.38 -46.07
N SER A 630 22.64 -16.09 -45.79
CA SER A 630 23.75 -16.49 -46.67
C SER A 630 23.88 -18.01 -46.82
N LEU A 631 23.50 -18.78 -45.80
CA LEU A 631 23.48 -20.24 -45.88
C LEU A 631 22.33 -20.72 -46.77
N ARG A 632 21.13 -20.13 -46.66
CA ARG A 632 20.01 -20.47 -47.54
C ARG A 632 20.29 -20.15 -49.00
N THR A 633 20.88 -18.99 -49.29
CA THR A 633 21.24 -18.61 -50.67
C THR A 633 22.24 -19.59 -51.29
N SER A 634 23.11 -20.21 -50.48
CA SER A 634 24.10 -21.18 -50.98
C SER A 634 23.49 -22.52 -51.44
N ILE A 635 22.29 -22.87 -50.96
CA ILE A 635 21.58 -24.11 -51.32
C ILE A 635 20.34 -23.86 -52.20
N GLU A 636 20.06 -22.61 -52.56
CA GLU A 636 18.88 -22.20 -53.32
C GLU A 636 18.80 -22.83 -54.72
N LYS A 637 19.95 -23.16 -55.31
CA LYS A 637 20.06 -23.82 -56.62
C LYS A 637 19.68 -25.30 -56.61
N LEU A 638 19.60 -25.93 -55.44
CA LEU A 638 19.10 -27.31 -55.31
C LEU A 638 17.56 -27.29 -55.37
N ASP A 639 16.94 -28.22 -56.08
CA ASP A 639 15.46 -28.29 -56.13
C ASP A 639 14.87 -28.54 -54.72
N TYR A 640 13.67 -28.01 -54.46
CA TYR A 640 12.94 -28.20 -53.20
C TYR A 640 12.60 -29.67 -52.92
N SER A 641 12.53 -30.50 -53.97
CA SER A 641 12.32 -31.95 -53.87
C SER A 641 13.58 -32.73 -53.46
N ASN A 642 14.76 -32.10 -53.44
CA ASN A 642 16.01 -32.76 -53.18
C ASN A 642 16.16 -33.13 -51.69
N PRO A 643 16.35 -34.42 -51.33
CA PRO A 643 16.44 -34.85 -49.93
C PRO A 643 17.60 -34.21 -49.16
N ILE A 644 18.68 -33.82 -49.84
CA ILE A 644 19.83 -33.13 -49.23
C ILE A 644 19.43 -31.70 -48.83
N ARG A 645 18.72 -30.98 -49.70
CA ARG A 645 18.22 -29.62 -49.38
C ARG A 645 17.25 -29.67 -48.21
N THR A 646 16.31 -30.61 -48.23
CA THR A 646 15.32 -30.78 -47.15
C THR A 646 15.97 -31.15 -45.83
N SER A 647 16.98 -32.03 -45.84
CA SER A 647 17.74 -32.40 -44.65
C SER A 647 18.54 -31.20 -44.09
N ILE A 648 19.22 -30.42 -44.93
CA ILE A 648 19.93 -29.21 -44.51
C ILE A 648 18.96 -28.18 -43.92
N GLU A 649 17.82 -27.95 -44.58
CA GLU A 649 16.84 -26.96 -44.14
C GLU A 649 16.16 -27.36 -42.83
N GLN A 650 15.76 -28.62 -42.66
CA GLN A 650 15.02 -29.10 -41.48
C GLN A 650 15.92 -29.46 -40.30
N GLN A 651 17.12 -29.98 -40.53
CA GLN A 651 17.99 -30.48 -39.45
C GLN A 651 19.09 -29.49 -39.05
N ILE A 652 19.47 -28.56 -39.92
CA ILE A 652 20.59 -27.64 -39.67
C ILE A 652 20.11 -26.18 -39.62
N ILE A 653 19.46 -25.68 -40.68
CA ILE A 653 19.13 -24.24 -40.80
C ILE A 653 17.95 -23.86 -39.92
N SER A 654 16.77 -24.48 -40.08
CA SER A 654 15.55 -24.08 -39.37
C SER A 654 15.68 -24.15 -37.85
N PRO A 655 16.18 -25.24 -37.23
CA PRO A 655 16.31 -25.31 -35.78
C PRO A 655 17.27 -24.26 -35.21
N ALA A 656 18.37 -24.00 -35.92
CA ALA A 656 19.33 -23.00 -35.50
C ALA A 656 18.82 -21.58 -35.72
N GLU A 657 18.09 -21.32 -36.80
CA GLU A 657 17.47 -20.01 -37.06
C GLU A 657 16.43 -19.67 -35.98
N THR A 658 15.58 -20.61 -35.59
CA THR A 658 14.62 -20.42 -34.50
C THR A 658 15.34 -20.04 -33.20
N ARG A 659 16.43 -20.75 -32.85
CA ARG A 659 17.22 -20.43 -31.66
C ARG A 659 17.89 -19.05 -31.78
N LEU A 660 18.52 -18.74 -32.92
CA LEU A 660 19.23 -17.49 -33.18
C LEU A 660 18.30 -16.27 -33.18
N ASN A 661 17.11 -16.39 -33.76
CA ASN A 661 16.11 -15.32 -33.77
C ASN A 661 15.62 -15.01 -32.34
N GLY A 662 15.39 -16.04 -31.52
CA GLY A 662 15.06 -15.90 -30.11
C GLY A 662 16.19 -15.28 -29.25
N LEU A 663 17.44 -15.25 -29.72
CA LEU A 663 18.53 -14.53 -29.03
C LEU A 663 18.43 -13.01 -29.17
N GLY A 664 17.67 -12.49 -30.15
CA GLY A 664 17.62 -11.07 -30.48
C GLY A 664 16.37 -10.33 -29.98
N LYS A 665 15.22 -11.02 -29.93
CA LYS A 665 13.93 -10.44 -29.54
C LYS A 665 13.40 -11.17 -28.32
N ARG A 666 13.50 -10.55 -27.15
CA ARG A 666 13.21 -11.20 -25.87
C ARG A 666 12.30 -10.35 -25.01
N ILE A 667 11.50 -11.03 -24.21
CA ILE A 667 10.76 -10.47 -23.08
C ILE A 667 11.20 -11.20 -21.82
N LEU A 668 11.15 -10.49 -20.71
CA LEU A 668 11.52 -11.02 -19.41
C LEU A 668 10.44 -11.99 -18.91
N ARG A 669 10.88 -13.05 -18.22
CA ARG A 669 10.03 -14.05 -17.59
C ARG A 669 10.45 -14.20 -16.14
N ASP A 670 9.49 -14.04 -15.23
CA ASP A 670 9.67 -14.32 -13.81
C ASP A 670 8.38 -14.97 -13.25
N PRO A 671 8.43 -16.25 -12.83
CA PRO A 671 7.27 -16.95 -12.30
C PRO A 671 6.87 -16.48 -10.89
N TYR A 672 7.58 -15.53 -10.28
CA TYR A 672 7.24 -14.99 -8.97
C TYR A 672 5.79 -14.48 -8.92
N ASN A 673 5.03 -14.97 -7.94
CA ASN A 673 3.65 -14.57 -7.68
C ASN A 673 3.47 -14.24 -6.19
N PRO A 674 3.32 -12.95 -5.81
CA PRO A 674 3.04 -12.55 -4.44
C PRO A 674 1.62 -12.90 -4.00
N PHE A 675 0.70 -13.20 -4.94
CA PHE A 675 -0.71 -13.48 -4.69
C PHE A 675 -1.05 -14.93 -5.08
N PRO A 676 -0.77 -15.93 -4.22
CA PRO A 676 -0.99 -17.34 -4.56
C PRO A 676 -2.47 -17.70 -4.82
N LYS A 677 -3.41 -16.84 -4.41
CA LYS A 677 -4.85 -16.97 -4.73
C LYS A 677 -5.15 -16.70 -6.21
N ILE A 678 -4.28 -15.97 -6.91
CA ILE A 678 -4.36 -15.74 -8.35
C ILE A 678 -3.55 -16.84 -9.02
N GLU A 679 -4.22 -17.89 -9.48
CA GLU A 679 -3.55 -18.98 -10.20
C GLU A 679 -2.97 -18.46 -11.52
N ARG A 680 -1.67 -18.73 -11.74
CA ARG A 680 -1.03 -18.49 -13.02
C ARG A 680 -1.37 -19.63 -13.97
N SER A 681 -2.01 -19.30 -15.08
CA SER A 681 -2.27 -20.25 -16.17
C SER A 681 -1.52 -19.82 -17.41
N SER A 682 -0.89 -20.77 -18.10
CA SER A 682 -0.20 -20.50 -19.37
C SER A 682 -1.12 -19.93 -20.45
N GLU A 683 -2.44 -20.09 -20.32
CA GLU A 683 -3.44 -19.62 -21.27
C GLU A 683 -3.93 -18.18 -21.02
N ASN A 684 -4.03 -17.73 -19.76
CA ASN A 684 -4.61 -16.42 -19.43
C ASN A 684 -3.64 -15.49 -18.67
N PHE A 685 -2.76 -16.05 -17.84
CA PHE A 685 -1.85 -15.27 -16.99
C PHE A 685 -0.46 -15.92 -16.95
N PRO A 686 0.33 -15.74 -18.02
CA PRO A 686 1.58 -16.45 -18.23
C PRO A 686 2.74 -15.85 -17.40
N ASP A 687 3.84 -16.59 -17.28
CA ASP A 687 5.00 -16.20 -16.46
C ASP A 687 5.78 -14.97 -16.98
N GLU A 688 5.46 -14.50 -18.19
CA GLU A 688 5.95 -13.25 -18.76
C GLU A 688 5.23 -12.01 -18.21
N PHE A 689 4.17 -12.20 -17.41
CA PHE A 689 3.56 -11.13 -16.66
C PHE A 689 4.32 -11.05 -15.34
N VAL A 690 5.20 -10.06 -15.20
CA VAL A 690 6.21 -10.05 -14.13
C VAL A 690 5.70 -9.21 -12.97
N TYR A 691 5.65 -9.81 -11.78
CA TYR A 691 5.46 -9.06 -10.54
C TYR A 691 6.81 -8.56 -10.00
N VAL A 692 6.83 -7.30 -9.61
CA VAL A 692 7.92 -6.65 -8.87
C VAL A 692 7.40 -6.28 -7.49
N GLY A 693 8.14 -6.59 -6.44
CA GLY A 693 7.78 -6.23 -5.06
C GLY A 693 7.80 -7.42 -4.10
N GLY A 694 7.67 -7.14 -2.81
CA GLY A 694 7.70 -8.16 -1.74
C GLY A 694 9.08 -8.64 -1.29
N THR A 695 10.17 -8.04 -1.78
CA THR A 695 11.55 -8.24 -1.28
C THR A 695 12.29 -6.92 -1.21
N GLU A 696 13.22 -6.78 -0.26
CA GLU A 696 13.97 -5.53 0.01
C GLU A 696 14.70 -4.98 -1.24
N ASP A 697 15.13 -5.83 -2.18
CA ASP A 697 15.91 -5.41 -3.37
C ASP A 697 15.07 -5.16 -4.65
N SER A 698 13.73 -5.26 -4.59
CA SER A 698 12.86 -5.12 -5.78
C SER A 698 12.69 -3.67 -6.22
N PHE A 699 12.70 -2.74 -5.27
CA PHE A 699 12.55 -1.32 -5.49
C PHE A 699 13.83 -0.60 -5.04
N ASP A 700 14.11 0.56 -5.64
CA ASP A 700 15.17 1.43 -5.17
C ASP A 700 14.73 2.19 -3.90
N ASP A 701 15.69 2.49 -3.01
CA ASP A 701 15.46 3.22 -1.75
C ASP A 701 15.10 4.71 -1.96
N GLY A 702 15.02 5.17 -3.21
CA GLY A 702 14.64 6.53 -3.53
C GLY A 702 13.15 6.80 -3.28
N PRO A 703 12.78 8.08 -3.07
CA PRO A 703 11.39 8.48 -2.80
C PRO A 703 10.42 8.16 -3.93
N VAL A 704 10.94 7.84 -5.13
CA VAL A 704 10.13 7.50 -6.31
C VAL A 704 9.55 6.08 -6.21
N THR A 705 10.24 5.17 -5.54
CA THR A 705 9.89 3.75 -5.50
C THR A 705 9.74 3.18 -4.09
N SER A 706 10.12 3.94 -3.05
CA SER A 706 10.09 3.51 -1.64
C SER A 706 8.69 3.15 -1.12
N GLU A 707 7.65 3.77 -1.67
CA GLU A 707 6.25 3.51 -1.27
C GLU A 707 5.56 2.45 -2.13
N LEU A 708 6.21 1.95 -3.19
CA LEU A 708 5.62 0.93 -4.04
C LEU A 708 5.65 -0.43 -3.34
N GLN A 709 4.49 -1.07 -3.23
CA GLN A 709 4.38 -2.41 -2.64
C GLN A 709 4.54 -3.51 -3.69
N TYR A 710 3.74 -3.45 -4.76
CA TYR A 710 3.75 -4.42 -5.86
C TYR A 710 3.41 -3.74 -7.19
N CYS A 711 4.17 -4.06 -8.24
CA CYS A 711 3.90 -3.65 -9.62
C CYS A 711 3.77 -4.87 -10.53
N LEU A 712 2.83 -4.84 -11.46
CA LEU A 712 2.65 -5.89 -12.48
C LEU A 712 2.94 -5.33 -13.86
N PHE A 713 3.90 -5.94 -14.55
CA PHE A 713 4.28 -5.56 -15.91
C PHE A 713 3.90 -6.66 -16.90
N THR A 714 3.31 -6.30 -18.04
CA THR A 714 2.95 -7.24 -19.10
C THR A 714 4.08 -7.35 -20.11
N CYS A 715 4.74 -8.50 -20.20
CA CYS A 715 5.81 -8.78 -21.17
C CYS A 715 6.96 -7.74 -21.19
N PRO A 716 7.49 -7.31 -20.03
CA PRO A 716 8.48 -6.24 -19.98
C PRO A 716 9.83 -6.66 -20.57
N GLY A 717 10.66 -5.65 -20.84
CA GLY A 717 12.05 -5.85 -21.25
C GLY A 717 13.04 -5.81 -20.08
N SER A 718 14.33 -5.98 -20.39
CA SER A 718 15.44 -5.79 -19.46
C SER A 718 16.40 -4.68 -19.91
N LEU A 719 17.01 -3.98 -18.96
CA LEU A 719 18.03 -2.96 -19.19
C LEU A 719 19.37 -3.40 -18.61
N TYR A 720 20.44 -3.15 -19.36
CA TYR A 720 21.81 -3.38 -18.88
C TYR A 720 22.65 -2.11 -19.04
N ASP A 721 23.41 -1.79 -18.00
CA ASP A 721 24.38 -0.69 -18.06
C ASP A 721 25.49 -1.00 -19.08
N ARG A 722 25.87 0.02 -19.85
CA ARG A 722 26.98 -0.03 -20.80
C ARG A 722 28.32 0.34 -20.16
N GLY A 723 28.32 0.91 -18.96
CA GLY A 723 29.52 1.25 -18.16
C GLY A 723 30.39 2.35 -18.76
N LYS A 724 29.87 3.12 -19.72
CA LYS A 724 30.58 4.18 -20.45
C LYS A 724 29.68 5.39 -20.76
N ALA A 725 29.03 5.95 -19.75
CA ALA A 725 28.27 7.18 -19.92
C ALA A 725 28.80 8.29 -18.99
N ASN A 726 28.67 9.54 -19.44
CA ASN A 726 28.70 10.73 -18.57
C ASN A 726 27.40 10.82 -17.72
N LEU A 727 26.58 9.77 -17.72
CA LEU A 727 25.28 9.69 -17.08
C LEU A 727 25.33 8.59 -16.01
N THR A 728 24.72 8.85 -14.86
CA THR A 728 24.59 7.86 -13.78
C THR A 728 23.42 6.95 -14.07
N PHE A 729 23.66 5.65 -14.21
CA PHE A 729 22.60 4.65 -14.32
C PHE A 729 22.13 4.24 -12.93
N LYS A 730 20.88 4.57 -12.57
CA LYS A 730 20.23 4.16 -11.32
C LYS A 730 19.08 3.19 -11.62
N PRO A 731 19.19 1.90 -11.29
CA PRO A 731 18.12 0.93 -11.51
C PRO A 731 17.01 1.12 -10.48
N LEU A 732 15.78 1.40 -10.92
CA LEU A 732 14.63 1.65 -10.02
C LEU A 732 13.83 0.39 -9.69
N LEU A 733 13.72 -0.53 -10.64
CA LEU A 733 12.88 -1.73 -10.54
C LEU A 733 13.69 -2.97 -10.92
N ARG A 734 13.64 -3.98 -10.06
CA ARG A 734 14.32 -5.26 -10.28
C ARG A 734 13.38 -6.42 -10.07
N THR A 735 13.48 -7.43 -10.92
CA THR A 735 12.80 -8.70 -10.69
C THR A 735 13.36 -9.43 -9.48
N ARG A 736 12.60 -10.38 -8.94
CA ARG A 736 13.07 -11.23 -7.83
C ARG A 736 14.23 -12.10 -8.27
N GLY A 737 14.17 -12.60 -9.51
CA GLY A 737 15.11 -13.60 -10.00
C GLY A 737 14.82 -14.99 -9.42
N GLY A 738 15.69 -15.95 -9.74
CA GLY A 738 15.55 -17.35 -9.36
C GLY A 738 15.78 -18.33 -10.51
N ASN A 739 15.81 -19.62 -10.19
CA ASN A 739 16.19 -20.68 -11.14
C ASN A 739 15.25 -20.81 -12.36
N LEU A 740 14.02 -20.35 -12.23
CA LEU A 740 13.00 -20.40 -13.28
C LEU A 740 12.84 -19.06 -14.02
N ALA A 741 13.48 -18.00 -13.52
CA ALA A 741 13.53 -16.71 -14.19
C ALA A 741 14.41 -16.76 -15.45
N GLY A 742 14.14 -15.89 -16.41
CA GLY A 742 14.89 -15.83 -17.65
C GLY A 742 14.19 -14.98 -18.69
N SER A 743 14.31 -15.36 -19.95
CA SER A 743 13.63 -14.66 -21.04
C SER A 743 12.89 -15.63 -21.96
N THR A 744 11.93 -15.08 -22.68
CA THR A 744 11.13 -15.79 -23.67
C THR A 744 11.27 -15.08 -25.02
N SER A 745 11.35 -15.88 -26.09
CA SER A 745 11.40 -15.36 -27.46
C SER A 745 10.06 -14.74 -27.88
N ILE A 746 10.11 -13.62 -28.60
CA ILE A 746 8.91 -12.95 -29.13
C ILE A 746 8.38 -13.63 -30.40
N ASP A 747 9.25 -14.21 -31.24
CA ASP A 747 8.87 -14.69 -32.58
C ASP A 747 7.89 -15.88 -32.54
N ASP A 748 7.95 -16.71 -31.49
CA ASP A 748 7.11 -17.88 -31.25
C ASP A 748 6.22 -17.73 -30.01
N PHE A 749 6.04 -16.50 -29.53
CA PHE A 749 5.22 -16.20 -28.35
C PHE A 749 3.74 -16.51 -28.56
N TRP A 750 3.26 -16.32 -29.80
CA TRP A 750 1.88 -16.57 -30.19
C TRP A 750 1.73 -17.88 -30.94
N THR A 751 0.66 -18.62 -30.67
CA THR A 751 0.19 -19.68 -31.56
C THR A 751 -0.35 -19.05 -32.86
N GLY A 752 0.03 -19.64 -34.00
CA GLY A 752 -0.49 -19.20 -35.30
C GLY A 752 -1.99 -19.45 -35.38
N GLY A 753 -2.79 -18.38 -35.41
CA GLY A 753 -4.23 -18.48 -35.61
C GLY A 753 -4.54 -18.94 -37.04
N ILE A 754 -5.16 -20.11 -37.19
CA ILE A 754 -5.72 -20.57 -38.47
C ILE A 754 -7.08 -19.90 -38.65
N PHE A 755 -7.31 -19.25 -39.80
CA PHE A 755 -8.60 -18.71 -40.26
C PHE A 755 -9.49 -18.11 -39.15
N GLY A 756 -9.13 -16.94 -38.62
CA GLY A 756 -10.00 -16.16 -37.73
C GLY A 756 -10.09 -16.66 -36.28
N SER A 757 -9.29 -17.66 -35.88
CA SER A 757 -9.12 -18.01 -34.47
C SER A 757 -8.29 -16.94 -33.73
N PRO A 758 -8.68 -16.54 -32.50
CA PRO A 758 -7.91 -15.58 -31.70
C PRO A 758 -6.53 -16.15 -31.37
N ARG A 759 -5.49 -15.31 -31.47
CA ARG A 759 -4.12 -15.68 -31.07
C ARG A 759 -4.12 -16.03 -29.58
N ARG A 760 -3.55 -17.19 -29.24
CA ARG A 760 -3.32 -17.63 -27.86
C ARG A 760 -1.83 -17.70 -27.56
N PHE A 761 -1.45 -17.59 -26.29
CA PHE A 761 -0.07 -17.82 -25.87
C PHE A 761 0.39 -19.21 -26.30
N ASN A 762 1.62 -19.31 -26.81
CA ASN A 762 2.21 -20.58 -27.19
C ASN A 762 2.79 -21.29 -25.96
N PRO A 763 2.25 -22.46 -25.55
CA PRO A 763 2.81 -23.22 -24.44
C PRO A 763 4.20 -23.81 -24.75
N GLU A 764 4.52 -24.02 -26.04
CA GLU A 764 5.81 -24.57 -26.51
C GLU A 764 6.79 -23.47 -26.98
N ARG A 765 6.61 -22.23 -26.51
CA ARG A 765 7.51 -21.12 -26.84
C ARG A 765 8.93 -21.34 -26.32
N THR A 766 9.90 -20.76 -27.01
CA THR A 766 11.32 -20.90 -26.73
C THR A 766 11.69 -20.13 -25.47
N LEU A 767 12.11 -20.86 -24.44
CA LEU A 767 12.53 -20.33 -23.14
C LEU A 767 14.05 -20.30 -23.05
N PHE A 768 14.60 -19.16 -22.67
CA PHE A 768 16.01 -19.00 -22.31
C PHE A 768 16.13 -18.95 -20.78
N PRO A 769 16.87 -19.88 -20.16
CA PRO A 769 17.11 -19.81 -18.72
C PRO A 769 17.98 -18.59 -18.39
N GLY A 770 17.61 -17.86 -17.35
CA GLY A 770 18.41 -16.76 -16.81
C GLY A 770 19.55 -17.28 -15.93
N ASN A 771 20.41 -16.36 -15.48
CA ASN A 771 21.51 -16.67 -14.57
C ASN A 771 21.07 -16.73 -13.09
N GLY A 772 19.76 -16.71 -12.83
CA GLY A 772 19.18 -16.68 -11.48
C GLY A 772 19.20 -15.32 -10.78
N ASN A 773 19.94 -14.34 -11.32
CA ASN A 773 20.04 -13.01 -10.74
C ASN A 773 18.82 -12.12 -11.07
N PRO A 774 18.49 -11.15 -10.20
CA PRO A 774 17.58 -10.05 -10.51
C PRO A 774 17.95 -9.34 -11.80
N GLU A 775 16.96 -9.05 -12.65
CA GLU A 775 17.12 -8.24 -13.85
C GLU A 775 16.47 -6.87 -13.66
N VAL A 776 17.13 -5.82 -14.15
CA VAL A 776 16.58 -4.47 -14.15
C VAL A 776 15.55 -4.36 -15.26
N LEU A 777 14.34 -3.95 -14.91
CA LEU A 777 13.24 -3.86 -15.85
C LEU A 777 13.35 -2.64 -16.76
N ALA A 778 13.00 -2.86 -18.03
CA ALA A 778 12.63 -1.82 -18.97
C ALA A 778 11.10 -1.80 -19.04
N ALA A 779 10.47 -0.70 -18.64
CA ALA A 779 9.02 -0.52 -18.71
C ALA A 779 8.69 0.93 -19.05
#